data_AF-D2QCF4-F1
#
_entry.id   AF-D2QCF4-F1
#
_cell.length_a   1.000
_cell.length_b   1.000
_cell.length_c   1.000
_cell.angle_alpha   90.00
_cell.angle_beta   90.00
_cell.angle_gamma   90.00
#
_symmetry.space_group_name_H-M   'P 1'
#
loop_
_entity.id
_entity.type
_entity.pdbx_description
1 polymer ?
#
loop_
_entity_poly.entity_id
_entity_poly.type
_entity_poly.pdbx_seq_one_letter_code
_entity_poly.pdbx_strand_id
1 'polypeptide(L)'
;MNVTTPIMTPTLFRLLFSFFLTGILTTAQAQLPIRNTRWTGVVLAPTDVQVVLTFRRDTLLITPQHETTPLETMRYEQVGDTLALQKVSGESPCGTSGTGFYRLIYTNNGENLKLLPIGDDCRERQHAFESKAAFRRERLNLAQPPRNWPYLDPVQDSIAGISLYRAYELLKGRPSVPVIVGVLDSGVDITHEDLRDVIWKNPKEIPDNGTDDDKNGYADDVNGWNFMGAKDGTTSEYDQPEITQTYILLKAKYDKADPAKLNPTEKRQYETYQTAKNQFLKRYQASQPKRIAFADTARFWQVASQLREKLPDSQLTPATVRQVDIGTDSVALAIKSVLADGYLPQYGSFGNYLNLVRKNWSRFRQIMGSEALIAFNPDYNPRAAIGDNPANPTERYYGSPRMIIGKSQQLAVHGSHVAGIIAAQRGNGKGIDGVADNVRIMPVSVVPANGDERDKDVANGIRYAVENGAKVINMSFGKRLSPFKEQVDAAIRFAEEHDVLIVHAAGNNGENYDSLPAYPSARYENGKIAQNVLVVGNSTWRLTDGLPSRSSNYGIQTVDLFAPGTEILSTLPNNEYASFSGTSMSAPMTAGVAALLRSYFPKLTAVQVREILMKSSYKPDIQVRKPGRIGPIVPFNTLSRSGGLLNAYNAVKMGIGK
;
A
#
# COMPACT_ATOMS: atom_id res chain seq x y z
N MET A 1 -11.30 -20.65 -16.57
CA MET A 1 -10.29 -19.77 -15.93
C MET A 1 -10.58 -19.73 -14.44
N ASN A 2 -9.57 -19.94 -13.58
CA ASN A 2 -9.77 -20.05 -12.14
C ASN A 2 -9.38 -18.74 -11.44
N VAL A 3 -10.35 -17.83 -11.29
CA VAL A 3 -10.19 -16.62 -10.46
C VAL A 3 -10.29 -17.03 -8.99
N THR A 4 -9.14 -17.21 -8.35
CA THR A 4 -9.05 -17.31 -6.89
C THR A 4 -9.05 -15.90 -6.32
N THR A 5 -10.19 -15.47 -5.80
CA THR A 5 -10.29 -14.30 -4.93
C THR A 5 -9.38 -14.51 -3.71
N PRO A 6 -8.47 -13.57 -3.39
CA PRO A 6 -7.51 -13.74 -2.30
C PRO A 6 -8.17 -13.43 -0.95
N ILE A 7 -8.76 -14.44 -0.31
CA ILE A 7 -8.93 -14.42 1.15
C ILE A 7 -7.54 -14.26 1.77
N MET A 8 -7.39 -13.37 2.76
CA MET A 8 -6.08 -13.04 3.37
C MET A 8 -5.34 -14.31 3.81
N THR A 9 -4.15 -14.55 3.26
CA THR A 9 -3.31 -15.67 3.69
C THR A 9 -2.68 -15.38 5.06
N PRO A 10 -2.61 -16.36 5.98
CA PRO A 10 -2.23 -16.15 7.40
C PRO A 10 -0.71 -15.97 7.61
N THR A 11 -0.09 -15.08 6.84
CA THR A 11 1.38 -14.89 6.75
C THR A 11 1.85 -13.64 7.52
N LEU A 12 0.93 -12.88 8.11
CA LEU A 12 1.16 -11.53 8.64
C LEU A 12 1.69 -11.46 10.09
N PHE A 13 2.04 -12.59 10.71
CA PHE A 13 2.15 -12.73 12.18
C PHE A 13 3.56 -13.10 12.70
N ARG A 14 4.67 -12.74 12.02
CA ARG A 14 6.00 -13.35 12.32
C ARG A 14 7.28 -12.50 12.31
N LEU A 15 7.27 -11.17 12.12
CA LEU A 15 8.53 -10.37 12.16
C LEU A 15 8.39 -9.00 12.84
N LEU A 16 9.19 -8.76 13.90
CA LEU A 16 9.44 -7.47 14.59
C LEU A 16 10.88 -7.45 15.16
N PHE A 17 11.36 -6.25 15.59
CA PHE A 17 12.72 -5.89 16.10
C PHE A 17 13.88 -5.87 15.07
N SER A 18 14.89 -4.96 15.08
CA SER A 18 15.04 -3.57 15.60
C SER A 18 16.35 -2.90 15.04
N PHE A 19 16.43 -1.56 14.93
CA PHE A 19 17.61 -0.78 14.42
C PHE A 19 17.53 0.75 14.72
N PHE A 20 18.66 1.49 14.68
CA PHE A 20 18.88 2.97 14.83
C PHE A 20 20.35 3.33 14.40
N LEU A 21 20.98 4.54 14.30
CA LEU A 21 20.76 6.03 14.20
C LEU A 21 22.18 6.67 13.97
N THR A 22 22.56 7.94 13.65
CA THR A 22 22.10 9.27 13.14
C THR A 22 23.12 9.74 12.03
N GLY A 23 23.09 10.90 11.33
CA GLY A 23 22.22 12.10 11.19
C GLY A 23 23.01 13.35 10.66
N ILE A 24 22.33 14.48 10.37
CA ILE A 24 22.81 15.92 10.27
C ILE A 24 23.98 16.28 9.28
N LEU A 25 24.16 17.52 8.76
CA LEU A 25 23.29 18.46 8.00
C LEU A 25 24.16 19.62 7.40
N THR A 26 24.06 19.98 6.10
CA THR A 26 24.29 21.32 5.47
C THR A 26 24.10 21.24 3.93
N THR A 27 24.09 22.37 3.21
CA THR A 27 23.53 22.50 1.84
C THR A 27 24.50 23.02 0.76
N ALA A 28 24.48 22.38 -0.42
CA ALA A 28 25.03 22.92 -1.68
C ALA A 28 24.15 22.48 -2.88
N GLN A 29 24.37 23.05 -4.07
CA GLN A 29 23.60 22.72 -5.28
C GLN A 29 23.77 21.23 -5.68
N ALA A 30 22.68 20.63 -6.18
CA ALA A 30 22.51 19.17 -6.20
C ALA A 30 23.24 18.43 -7.34
N GLN A 31 24.57 18.33 -7.23
CA GLN A 31 25.35 17.21 -7.77
C GLN A 31 24.96 15.90 -7.02
N LEU A 32 25.46 14.74 -7.44
CA LEU A 32 25.28 13.51 -6.67
C LEU A 32 26.10 13.55 -5.37
N PRO A 33 25.51 13.28 -4.19
CA PRO A 33 26.25 13.17 -2.95
C PRO A 33 26.98 11.82 -2.90
N ILE A 34 28.22 11.86 -2.43
CA ILE A 34 29.03 10.66 -2.21
C ILE A 34 28.79 10.04 -0.82
N ARG A 35 28.13 10.78 0.09
CA ARG A 35 27.81 10.33 1.45
C ARG A 35 26.96 9.07 1.45
N ASN A 36 27.31 8.11 2.31
CA ASN A 36 26.66 6.80 2.48
C ASN A 36 26.75 5.86 1.25
N THR A 37 27.64 6.13 0.28
CA THR A 37 27.86 5.27 -0.89
C THR A 37 29.05 4.31 -0.70
N ARG A 38 29.06 3.22 -1.49
CA ARG A 38 30.21 2.31 -1.64
C ARG A 38 30.58 2.19 -3.12
N TRP A 39 31.88 2.09 -3.41
CA TRP A 39 32.39 1.92 -4.77
C TRP A 39 33.58 0.96 -4.78
N THR A 40 33.57 -0.01 -5.70
CA THR A 40 34.68 -0.94 -5.91
C THR A 40 35.55 -0.47 -7.09
N GLY A 41 36.87 -0.50 -6.94
CA GLY A 41 37.80 -0.15 -8.01
C GLY A 41 39.24 -0.51 -7.65
N VAL A 42 40.21 0.04 -8.38
CA VAL A 42 41.64 -0.15 -8.11
C VAL A 42 42.25 1.18 -7.70
N VAL A 43 43.07 1.15 -6.64
CA VAL A 43 43.89 2.26 -6.15
C VAL A 43 45.37 1.89 -6.30
N LEU A 44 46.20 2.86 -6.66
CA LEU A 44 47.61 2.67 -7.02
C LEU A 44 48.55 3.06 -5.87
N ALA A 45 48.95 2.11 -5.02
CA ALA A 45 49.97 2.32 -3.98
C ALA A 45 50.47 1.01 -3.35
N PRO A 46 51.78 0.85 -3.14
CA PRO A 46 52.81 0.72 -4.20
C PRO A 46 52.55 -0.45 -5.19
N THR A 47 51.42 -1.15 -5.10
CA THR A 47 50.91 -2.10 -6.10
C THR A 47 49.45 -1.76 -6.47
N ASP A 48 48.93 -2.37 -7.54
CA ASP A 48 47.52 -2.26 -7.92
C ASP A 48 46.65 -3.05 -6.92
N VAL A 49 46.04 -2.36 -5.94
CA VAL A 49 45.16 -2.99 -4.95
C VAL A 49 43.70 -2.75 -5.30
N GLN A 50 42.92 -3.83 -5.39
CA GLN A 50 41.47 -3.74 -5.58
C GLN A 50 40.78 -3.43 -4.24
N VAL A 51 40.16 -2.26 -4.15
CA VAL A 51 39.61 -1.68 -2.92
C VAL A 51 38.12 -1.37 -3.03
N VAL A 52 37.47 -1.24 -1.88
CA VAL A 52 36.13 -0.65 -1.74
C VAL A 52 36.24 0.68 -1.00
N LEU A 53 36.00 1.78 -1.71
CA LEU A 53 35.79 3.11 -1.14
C LEU A 53 34.43 3.12 -0.45
N THR A 54 34.41 3.26 0.88
CA THR A 54 33.18 3.25 1.69
C THR A 54 33.02 4.60 2.38
N PHE A 55 32.13 5.44 1.87
CA PHE A 55 31.83 6.77 2.41
C PHE A 55 30.69 6.67 3.42
N ARG A 56 30.90 7.09 4.67
CA ARG A 56 29.88 7.06 5.75
C ARG A 56 30.03 8.29 6.64
N ARG A 57 28.92 8.99 6.93
CA ARG A 57 28.95 10.28 7.66
C ARG A 57 29.97 11.25 7.04
N ASP A 58 31.07 11.53 7.71
CA ASP A 58 32.21 12.38 7.35
C ASP A 58 33.51 11.59 7.09
N THR A 59 33.44 10.25 7.07
CA THR A 59 34.59 9.34 6.90
C THR A 59 34.56 8.59 5.56
N LEU A 60 35.68 8.57 4.86
CA LEU A 60 35.99 7.63 3.78
C LEU A 60 36.90 6.53 4.34
N LEU A 61 36.47 5.28 4.21
CA LEU A 61 37.30 4.09 4.44
C LEU A 61 37.77 3.52 3.11
N ILE A 62 39.07 3.27 2.98
CA ILE A 62 39.69 2.58 1.84
C ILE A 62 40.08 1.19 2.33
N THR A 63 39.29 0.18 1.96
CA THR A 63 39.43 -1.20 2.45
C THR A 63 39.74 -2.15 1.29
N PRO A 64 40.73 -3.06 1.38
CA PRO A 64 40.95 -4.10 0.36
C PRO A 64 39.68 -4.94 0.17
N GLN A 65 39.36 -5.36 -1.05
CA GLN A 65 38.06 -5.96 -1.35
C GLN A 65 37.74 -7.24 -0.54
N HIS A 66 38.76 -7.93 -0.04
CA HIS A 66 38.63 -9.19 0.72
C HIS A 66 38.93 -9.04 2.22
N GLU A 67 39.08 -7.82 2.73
CA GLU A 67 39.45 -7.55 4.12
C GLU A 67 38.41 -6.69 4.85
N THR A 68 38.52 -6.66 6.18
CA THR A 68 37.64 -5.86 7.07
C THR A 68 38.34 -4.61 7.64
N THR A 69 39.67 -4.57 7.60
CA THR A 69 40.50 -3.46 8.09
C THR A 69 40.76 -2.46 6.95
N PRO A 70 40.52 -1.15 7.12
CA PRO A 70 40.93 -0.16 6.12
C PRO A 70 42.46 0.00 6.07
N LEU A 71 43.03 0.01 4.86
CA LEU A 71 44.42 0.47 4.62
C LEU A 71 44.56 1.95 4.96
N GLU A 72 43.51 2.73 4.70
CA GLU A 72 43.47 4.15 4.98
C GLU A 72 42.06 4.62 5.38
N THR A 73 42.04 5.55 6.33
CA THR A 73 40.85 6.24 6.83
C THR A 73 41.07 7.73 6.66
N MET A 74 40.17 8.36 5.91
CA MET A 74 40.18 9.81 5.65
C MET A 74 38.90 10.45 6.20
N ARG A 75 39.00 11.70 6.67
CA ARG A 75 37.85 12.60 6.72
C ARG A 75 37.58 13.11 5.31
N TYR A 76 36.31 13.30 4.96
CA TYR A 76 35.93 13.95 3.72
C TYR A 76 34.84 15.00 3.95
N GLU A 77 34.89 16.05 3.13
CA GLU A 77 33.83 17.04 3.01
C GLU A 77 33.52 17.21 1.51
N GLN A 78 32.24 17.17 1.14
CA GLN A 78 31.80 17.40 -0.24
C GLN A 78 31.09 18.75 -0.35
N VAL A 79 31.61 19.61 -1.21
CA VAL A 79 30.99 20.89 -1.59
C VAL A 79 30.75 20.87 -3.10
N GLY A 80 29.51 20.62 -3.50
CA GLY A 80 29.12 20.52 -4.91
C GLY A 80 29.78 19.35 -5.64
N ASP A 81 30.59 19.65 -6.65
CA ASP A 81 31.40 18.68 -7.39
C ASP A 81 32.75 18.37 -6.74
N THR A 82 33.12 19.08 -5.67
CA THR A 82 34.45 19.03 -5.08
C THR A 82 34.45 18.26 -3.76
N LEU A 83 35.44 17.42 -3.57
CA LEU A 83 35.67 16.55 -2.43
C LEU A 83 37.01 16.91 -1.78
N ALA A 84 36.97 17.45 -0.56
CA ALA A 84 38.14 17.55 0.30
C ALA A 84 38.40 16.19 0.96
N LEU A 85 39.66 15.75 1.03
CA LEU A 85 40.12 14.52 1.66
C LEU A 85 41.30 14.83 2.59
N GLN A 86 41.14 14.53 3.89
CA GLN A 86 42.21 14.66 4.89
C GLN A 86 42.47 13.30 5.54
N LYS A 87 43.73 12.85 5.57
CA LYS A 87 44.12 11.59 6.21
C LYS A 87 43.94 11.64 7.73
N VAL A 88 43.30 10.62 8.29
CA VAL A 88 43.19 10.39 9.75
C VAL A 88 44.22 9.35 10.20
N SER A 89 44.24 8.20 9.54
CA SER A 89 45.13 7.07 9.82
C SER A 89 45.27 6.18 8.60
N GLY A 90 46.36 5.42 8.49
CA GLY A 90 46.61 4.51 7.37
C GLY A 90 48.06 4.49 6.90
N GLU A 91 48.34 3.61 5.94
CA GLU A 91 49.69 3.22 5.54
C GLU A 91 50.35 4.16 4.52
N SER A 92 49.57 4.96 3.79
CA SER A 92 50.07 5.95 2.82
C SER A 92 51.11 6.90 3.44
N PRO A 93 52.21 7.27 2.74
CA PRO A 93 53.24 8.15 3.30
C PRO A 93 52.78 9.59 3.55
N CYS A 94 51.59 9.99 3.10
CA CYS A 94 51.02 11.30 3.36
C CYS A 94 50.87 11.61 4.86
N GLY A 95 51.27 12.82 5.26
CA GLY A 95 51.01 13.35 6.60
C GLY A 95 49.53 13.68 6.84
N THR A 96 49.13 13.71 8.11
CA THR A 96 47.74 13.97 8.55
C THR A 96 47.32 15.45 8.48
N SER A 97 48.26 16.37 8.26
CA SER A 97 48.01 17.81 8.14
C SER A 97 47.59 18.28 6.75
N GLY A 98 47.85 17.50 5.69
CA GLY A 98 47.59 17.89 4.31
C GLY A 98 46.22 17.44 3.79
N THR A 99 45.36 18.41 3.44
CA THR A 99 44.07 18.18 2.77
C THR A 99 44.24 18.21 1.25
N GLY A 100 43.75 17.19 0.57
CA GLY A 100 43.67 17.12 -0.90
C GLY A 100 42.27 17.42 -1.43
N PHE A 101 42.18 18.04 -2.60
CA PHE A 101 40.93 18.42 -3.26
C PHE A 101 40.76 17.67 -4.58
N TYR A 102 39.60 17.03 -4.76
CA TYR A 102 39.28 16.16 -5.89
C TYR A 102 37.93 16.54 -6.51
N ARG A 103 37.84 16.58 -7.84
CA ARG A 103 36.58 16.73 -8.57
C ARG A 103 35.90 15.38 -8.80
N LEU A 104 34.64 15.29 -8.40
CA LEU A 104 33.75 14.14 -8.54
C LEU A 104 33.17 14.08 -9.96
N ILE A 105 33.69 13.16 -10.79
CA ILE A 105 33.21 12.95 -12.15
C ILE A 105 32.38 11.66 -12.20
N TYR A 106 31.06 11.82 -12.26
CA TYR A 106 30.11 10.71 -12.42
C TYR A 106 29.87 10.40 -13.89
N THR A 107 29.83 9.11 -14.25
CA THR A 107 29.49 8.63 -15.59
C THR A 107 28.52 7.45 -15.51
N ASN A 108 27.99 6.99 -16.65
CA ASN A 108 27.03 5.88 -16.73
C ASN A 108 25.86 6.02 -15.73
N ASN A 109 25.14 7.14 -15.81
CA ASN A 109 24.01 7.50 -14.93
C ASN A 109 24.30 7.47 -13.40
N GLY A 110 25.57 7.56 -13.00
CA GLY A 110 25.99 7.50 -11.59
C GLY A 110 26.35 6.10 -11.08
N GLU A 111 26.43 5.10 -11.95
CA GLU A 111 27.00 3.78 -11.63
C GLU A 111 28.55 3.80 -11.61
N ASN A 112 29.18 4.82 -12.20
CA ASN A 112 30.63 4.97 -12.28
C ASN A 112 31.08 6.33 -11.71
N LEU A 113 32.19 6.34 -10.94
CA LEU A 113 32.80 7.51 -10.32
C LEU A 113 34.29 7.62 -10.66
N LYS A 114 34.78 8.84 -10.89
CA LYS A 114 36.21 9.18 -10.85
C LYS A 114 36.47 10.33 -9.88
N LEU A 115 37.63 10.28 -9.21
CA LEU A 115 38.14 11.32 -8.33
C LEU A 115 39.33 11.99 -9.03
N LEU A 116 39.08 13.09 -9.74
CA LEU A 116 40.13 13.82 -10.46
C LEU A 116 40.85 14.77 -9.49
N PRO A 117 42.15 14.62 -9.18
CA PRO A 117 42.86 15.60 -8.34
C PRO A 117 42.82 17.00 -8.98
N ILE A 118 42.48 18.00 -8.16
CA ILE A 118 42.46 19.43 -8.56
C ILE A 118 43.33 20.31 -7.64
N GLY A 119 43.87 19.76 -6.55
CA GLY A 119 44.92 20.38 -5.73
C GLY A 119 45.20 19.54 -4.49
N ASP A 120 46.36 18.91 -4.39
CA ASP A 120 46.73 18.04 -3.26
C ASP A 120 48.26 17.97 -3.17
N ASP A 121 48.86 18.40 -2.05
CA ASP A 121 50.32 18.46 -1.93
C ASP A 121 50.98 17.07 -1.75
N CYS A 122 50.20 16.00 -1.50
CA CYS A 122 50.72 14.63 -1.45
C CYS A 122 50.63 13.93 -2.81
N ARG A 123 51.76 13.78 -3.50
CA ARG A 123 51.83 13.15 -4.84
C ARG A 123 51.36 11.70 -4.82
N GLU A 124 51.64 10.96 -3.76
CA GLU A 124 51.27 9.57 -3.59
C GLU A 124 49.74 9.41 -3.51
N ARG A 125 49.04 10.37 -2.88
CA ARG A 125 47.57 10.39 -2.83
C ARG A 125 46.93 10.89 -4.12
N GLN A 126 47.57 11.85 -4.82
CA GLN A 126 47.16 12.17 -6.20
C GLN A 126 47.18 10.91 -7.07
N HIS A 127 48.33 10.22 -7.10
CA HIS A 127 48.57 9.07 -7.96
C HIS A 127 47.67 7.87 -7.62
N ALA A 128 47.42 7.63 -6.33
CA ALA A 128 46.47 6.64 -5.82
C ALA A 128 45.06 6.75 -6.45
N PHE A 129 44.61 7.97 -6.78
CA PHE A 129 43.31 8.24 -7.41
C PHE A 129 43.39 8.59 -8.91
N GLU A 130 44.59 8.74 -9.49
CA GLU A 130 44.85 9.12 -10.90
C GLU A 130 44.49 8.01 -11.92
N SER A 131 43.87 6.92 -11.45
CA SER A 131 43.50 5.75 -12.24
C SER A 131 42.69 6.08 -13.50
N LYS A 132 43.04 5.43 -14.62
CA LYS A 132 42.31 5.53 -15.88
C LYS A 132 40.93 4.84 -15.82
N ALA A 133 40.72 3.91 -14.89
CA ALA A 133 39.43 3.25 -14.67
C ALA A 133 38.50 4.10 -13.76
N ALA A 134 37.19 3.88 -13.85
CA ALA A 134 36.25 4.46 -12.89
C ALA A 134 35.94 3.45 -11.78
N PHE A 135 35.78 3.93 -10.55
CA PHE A 135 35.22 3.14 -9.46
C PHE A 135 33.75 2.83 -9.80
N ARG A 136 33.36 1.56 -9.71
CA ARG A 136 32.00 1.10 -9.99
C ARG A 136 31.20 1.06 -8.68
N ARG A 137 29.96 1.54 -8.72
CA ARG A 137 29.09 1.61 -7.55
C ARG A 137 28.76 0.22 -7.01
N GLU A 138 29.02 0.00 -5.73
CA GLU A 138 28.61 -1.21 -5.03
C GLU A 138 27.21 -0.98 -4.45
N ARG A 139 26.21 -1.68 -4.99
CA ARG A 139 24.84 -1.62 -4.47
C ARG A 139 24.74 -2.45 -3.19
N LEU A 140 24.31 -1.83 -2.08
CA LEU A 140 24.15 -2.49 -0.79
C LEU A 140 23.23 -3.72 -0.92
N ASN A 141 23.80 -4.92 -0.75
CA ASN A 141 23.02 -6.16 -0.75
C ASN A 141 22.34 -6.39 0.61
N LEU A 142 21.43 -5.49 0.98
CA LEU A 142 20.64 -5.62 2.21
C LEU A 142 19.69 -6.83 2.06
N ALA A 143 19.59 -7.66 3.11
CA ALA A 143 18.66 -8.78 3.15
C ALA A 143 17.20 -8.33 3.24
N GLN A 144 16.96 -7.16 3.87
CA GLN A 144 15.67 -6.52 4.09
C GLN A 144 15.77 -5.01 3.79
N PRO A 145 14.67 -4.32 3.46
CA PRO A 145 14.71 -2.88 3.26
C PRO A 145 14.97 -2.10 4.57
N PRO A 146 15.60 -0.92 4.51
CA PRO A 146 15.56 0.05 5.60
C PRO A 146 14.12 0.43 5.96
N ARG A 147 13.80 0.68 7.24
CA ARG A 147 12.43 1.09 7.66
C ARG A 147 11.91 2.32 6.91
N ASN A 148 12.80 3.26 6.59
CA ASN A 148 12.49 4.50 5.88
C ASN A 148 12.77 4.45 4.37
N TRP A 149 12.94 3.25 3.78
CA TRP A 149 13.22 3.08 2.36
C TRP A 149 12.28 3.87 1.40
N PRO A 150 10.97 4.04 1.67
CA PRO A 150 10.08 4.75 0.74
C PRO A 150 10.45 6.23 0.57
N TYR A 151 11.19 6.81 1.53
CA TYR A 151 11.52 8.23 1.58
C TYR A 151 12.91 8.54 0.99
N LEU A 152 13.69 7.50 0.68
CA LEU A 152 15.00 7.58 0.04
C LEU A 152 14.89 7.93 -1.45
N ASP A 153 16.03 8.28 -2.06
CA ASP A 153 16.13 8.75 -3.43
C ASP A 153 16.65 7.66 -4.39
N PRO A 154 16.01 7.44 -5.55
CA PRO A 154 16.38 6.36 -6.47
C PRO A 154 17.72 6.56 -7.18
N VAL A 155 18.30 7.77 -7.15
CA VAL A 155 19.62 8.06 -7.74
C VAL A 155 20.69 8.20 -6.65
N GLN A 156 20.38 8.90 -5.55
CA GLN A 156 21.33 9.12 -4.45
C GLN A 156 21.52 7.86 -3.58
N ASP A 157 20.45 7.11 -3.29
CA ASP A 157 20.50 5.91 -2.43
C ASP A 157 20.44 4.58 -3.23
N SER A 158 20.15 4.63 -4.54
CA SER A 158 19.86 3.46 -5.40
C SER A 158 18.67 2.60 -4.93
N ILE A 159 17.76 3.19 -4.13
CA ILE A 159 16.56 2.55 -3.57
C ILE A 159 15.33 3.22 -4.17
N ALA A 160 14.34 2.44 -4.59
CA ALA A 160 13.19 2.88 -5.39
C ALA A 160 12.12 3.71 -4.62
N GLY A 161 12.55 4.57 -3.69
CA GLY A 161 11.71 5.50 -2.94
C GLY A 161 11.36 6.79 -3.71
N ILE A 162 10.67 7.71 -3.03
CA ILE A 162 10.04 8.91 -3.61
C ILE A 162 10.88 10.19 -3.45
N SER A 163 12.11 10.12 -2.94
CA SER A 163 12.96 11.27 -2.61
C SER A 163 12.35 12.25 -1.59
N LEU A 164 11.55 11.77 -0.63
CA LEU A 164 10.76 12.63 0.27
C LEU A 164 11.61 13.58 1.11
N TYR A 165 12.74 13.11 1.67
CA TYR A 165 13.62 13.98 2.48
C TYR A 165 14.15 15.18 1.68
N ARG A 166 14.51 14.95 0.40
CA ARG A 166 14.94 16.03 -0.50
C ARG A 166 13.81 16.98 -0.84
N ALA A 167 12.56 16.50 -0.89
CA ALA A 167 11.39 17.34 -1.10
C ALA A 167 11.21 18.32 0.06
N TYR A 168 11.34 17.86 1.31
CA TYR A 168 11.26 18.72 2.49
C TYR A 168 12.38 19.76 2.58
N GLU A 169 13.62 19.45 2.18
CA GLU A 169 14.69 20.46 2.12
C GLU A 169 14.40 21.58 1.08
N LEU A 170 13.59 21.34 0.04
CA LEU A 170 13.11 22.39 -0.87
C LEU A 170 11.92 23.20 -0.32
N LEU A 171 11.20 22.66 0.67
CA LEU A 171 10.03 23.29 1.30
C LEU A 171 10.40 24.04 2.60
N LYS A 172 11.65 23.94 3.04
CA LYS A 172 12.19 24.55 4.24
C LYS A 172 12.02 26.08 4.23
N GLY A 173 11.29 26.60 5.21
CA GLY A 173 10.96 28.03 5.32
C GLY A 173 9.82 28.52 4.41
N ARG A 174 9.25 27.65 3.57
CA ARG A 174 8.02 27.96 2.83
C ARG A 174 6.80 27.78 3.75
N PRO A 175 5.81 28.69 3.75
CA PRO A 175 4.56 28.46 4.48
C PRO A 175 3.72 27.37 3.81
N SER A 176 2.88 26.70 4.61
CA SER A 176 1.94 25.66 4.16
C SER A 176 0.59 25.83 4.85
N VAL A 177 -0.48 25.28 4.25
CA VAL A 177 -1.85 25.33 4.79
C VAL A 177 -2.39 23.92 5.08
N PRO A 178 -3.25 23.73 6.11
CA PRO A 178 -3.83 22.41 6.42
C PRO A 178 -4.63 21.85 5.25
N VAL A 179 -4.33 20.62 4.83
CA VAL A 179 -5.06 19.90 3.78
C VAL A 179 -5.83 18.72 4.37
N ILE A 180 -7.14 18.69 4.17
CA ILE A 180 -8.00 17.56 4.53
C ILE A 180 -7.85 16.46 3.48
N VAL A 181 -7.58 15.23 3.95
CA VAL A 181 -7.48 14.01 3.13
C VAL A 181 -8.53 13.00 3.59
N GLY A 182 -9.49 12.71 2.72
CA GLY A 182 -10.49 11.66 2.96
C GLY A 182 -9.88 10.27 2.82
N VAL A 183 -9.94 9.44 3.85
CA VAL A 183 -9.50 8.04 3.83
C VAL A 183 -10.74 7.16 3.79
N LEU A 184 -11.13 6.79 2.57
CA LEU A 184 -12.26 5.89 2.32
C LEU A 184 -11.76 4.45 2.42
N ASP A 185 -12.15 3.75 3.49
CA ASP A 185 -11.60 2.44 3.85
C ASP A 185 -12.57 1.67 4.77
N SER A 186 -12.10 0.71 5.58
CA SER A 186 -12.93 0.02 6.58
C SER A 186 -13.05 0.77 7.91
N GLY A 187 -12.04 1.55 8.28
CA GLY A 187 -12.00 2.32 9.53
C GLY A 187 -10.59 2.72 9.93
N VAL A 188 -10.47 3.68 10.85
CA VAL A 188 -9.19 4.23 11.34
C VAL A 188 -9.26 4.30 12.85
N ASP A 189 -8.20 3.86 13.55
CA ASP A 189 -8.03 4.09 14.98
C ASP A 189 -7.70 5.58 15.21
N ILE A 190 -8.75 6.38 15.41
CA ILE A 190 -8.66 7.82 15.68
C ILE A 190 -8.01 8.13 17.04
N THR A 191 -7.80 7.12 17.90
CA THR A 191 -7.16 7.27 19.20
C THR A 191 -5.65 6.98 19.17
N HIS A 192 -5.16 6.39 18.07
CA HIS A 192 -3.77 5.99 17.87
C HIS A 192 -2.80 7.14 18.14
N GLU A 193 -1.75 6.84 18.89
CA GLU A 193 -0.82 7.82 19.47
C GLU A 193 -0.03 8.66 18.46
N ASP A 194 -0.01 8.23 17.20
CA ASP A 194 0.71 8.78 16.06
C ASP A 194 -0.26 9.39 15.01
N LEU A 195 -1.59 9.19 15.19
CA LEU A 195 -2.66 9.68 14.31
C LEU A 195 -3.58 10.71 14.97
N ARG A 196 -3.91 10.57 16.26
CA ARG A 196 -4.94 11.36 16.98
C ARG A 196 -4.82 12.89 16.81
N ASP A 197 -3.59 13.39 16.69
CA ASP A 197 -3.26 14.82 16.60
C ASP A 197 -3.30 15.34 15.14
N VAL A 198 -3.49 14.44 14.16
CA VAL A 198 -3.77 14.72 12.74
C VAL A 198 -5.16 14.25 12.28
N ILE A 199 -6.01 13.67 13.15
CA ILE A 199 -7.40 13.39 12.78
C ILE A 199 -8.16 14.72 12.57
N TRP A 200 -8.95 14.76 11.50
CA TRP A 200 -9.85 15.86 11.18
C TRP A 200 -10.92 16.00 12.26
N LYS A 201 -11.30 17.24 12.56
CA LYS A 201 -12.42 17.56 13.44
C LYS A 201 -13.36 18.46 12.66
N ASN A 202 -14.65 18.11 12.54
CA ASN A 202 -15.62 19.04 11.98
C ASN A 202 -15.72 20.25 12.94
N PRO A 203 -15.35 21.47 12.51
CA PRO A 203 -15.42 22.65 13.40
C PRO A 203 -16.85 23.18 13.56
N LYS A 204 -17.85 22.51 12.96
CA LYS A 204 -19.26 22.92 12.92
C LYS A 204 -20.17 22.10 13.83
N GLU A 205 -19.75 20.89 14.24
CA GLU A 205 -20.51 19.98 15.10
C GLU A 205 -20.16 20.14 16.60
N ILE A 206 -21.14 19.96 17.49
CA ILE A 206 -20.95 19.84 18.93
C ILE A 206 -20.97 18.34 19.32
N PRO A 207 -19.86 17.74 19.80
CA PRO A 207 -19.79 16.30 20.00
C PRO A 207 -20.81 15.69 20.97
N ASP A 208 -21.35 14.52 20.59
CA ASP A 208 -22.25 13.66 21.37
C ASP A 208 -23.56 14.37 21.80
N ASN A 209 -24.07 15.29 20.97
CA ASN A 209 -25.33 16.01 21.20
C ASN A 209 -26.55 15.38 20.47
N GLY A 210 -26.35 14.43 19.55
CA GLY A 210 -27.42 13.77 18.81
C GLY A 210 -28.07 14.61 17.70
N THR A 211 -27.41 15.70 17.28
CA THR A 211 -27.92 16.72 16.36
C THR A 211 -27.01 16.88 15.15
N ASP A 212 -27.60 17.23 14.01
CA ASP A 212 -26.90 17.66 12.79
C ASP A 212 -26.80 19.20 12.86
N ASP A 213 -25.76 19.70 13.53
CA ASP A 213 -25.59 21.13 13.81
C ASP A 213 -25.28 21.90 12.53
N ASP A 214 -24.45 21.31 11.66
CA ASP A 214 -24.01 21.94 10.41
C ASP A 214 -24.97 21.75 9.22
N LYS A 215 -25.89 20.79 9.34
CA LYS A 215 -26.99 20.49 8.40
C LYS A 215 -26.54 19.84 7.10
N ASN A 216 -25.44 19.10 7.14
CA ASN A 216 -24.98 18.24 6.05
C ASN A 216 -25.76 16.91 5.94
N GLY A 217 -26.56 16.55 6.96
CA GLY A 217 -27.35 15.32 7.02
C GLY A 217 -26.71 14.16 7.82
N TYR A 218 -25.66 14.43 8.60
CA TYR A 218 -24.86 13.44 9.33
C TYR A 218 -24.58 13.91 10.77
N ALA A 219 -25.55 13.72 11.68
CA ALA A 219 -25.46 14.14 13.07
C ALA A 219 -24.26 13.53 13.84
N ASP A 220 -23.57 14.37 14.62
CA ASP A 220 -22.34 14.06 15.37
C ASP A 220 -21.15 13.61 14.49
N ASP A 221 -21.02 14.03 13.23
CA ASP A 221 -19.93 13.59 12.31
C ASP A 221 -18.50 14.10 12.64
N VAL A 222 -18.29 14.48 13.89
CA VAL A 222 -17.13 15.14 14.52
C VAL A 222 -15.77 14.72 13.96
N ASN A 223 -15.54 13.45 13.60
CA ASN A 223 -14.26 12.97 13.05
C ASN A 223 -14.36 12.34 11.66
N GLY A 224 -15.54 12.27 11.05
CA GLY A 224 -15.81 11.48 9.85
C GLY A 224 -17.10 10.65 9.99
N TRP A 225 -17.38 9.82 8.99
CA TRP A 225 -18.64 9.06 8.94
C TRP A 225 -18.47 7.58 8.59
N ASN A 226 -19.32 6.74 9.20
CA ASN A 226 -19.31 5.29 9.02
C ASN A 226 -20.60 4.80 8.33
N PHE A 227 -20.56 4.65 7.00
CA PHE A 227 -21.66 4.12 6.19
C PHE A 227 -21.90 2.61 6.42
N MET A 228 -20.94 1.91 7.05
CA MET A 228 -21.08 0.52 7.52
C MET A 228 -21.61 0.42 8.96
N GLY A 229 -21.85 1.56 9.62
CA GLY A 229 -22.27 1.66 11.01
C GLY A 229 -23.77 1.55 11.21
N ALA A 230 -24.18 0.79 12.23
CA ALA A 230 -25.55 0.71 12.70
C ALA A 230 -25.90 1.87 13.66
N LYS A 231 -27.20 2.14 13.83
CA LYS A 231 -27.69 3.23 14.69
C LYS A 231 -27.39 3.03 16.18
N ASP A 232 -27.10 1.80 16.61
CA ASP A 232 -26.61 1.48 17.96
C ASP A 232 -25.09 1.70 18.12
N GLY A 233 -24.39 2.07 17.04
CA GLY A 233 -22.95 2.25 17.00
C GLY A 233 -22.14 0.99 16.70
N THR A 234 -22.79 -0.14 16.41
CA THR A 234 -22.09 -1.37 15.98
C THR A 234 -21.69 -1.30 14.50
N THR A 235 -20.80 -2.21 14.07
CA THR A 235 -20.35 -2.32 12.66
C THR A 235 -20.00 -3.78 12.40
N SER A 236 -20.42 -4.32 11.25
CA SER A 236 -20.10 -5.71 10.89
C SER A 236 -18.67 -5.84 10.38
N GLU A 237 -17.89 -6.76 10.95
CA GLU A 237 -16.61 -7.22 10.36
C GLU A 237 -16.78 -7.81 8.96
N TYR A 238 -17.99 -8.24 8.58
CA TYR A 238 -18.26 -9.04 7.39
C TYR A 238 -19.42 -8.48 6.56
N ASP A 239 -19.24 -8.48 5.24
CA ASP A 239 -20.31 -8.44 4.25
C ASP A 239 -20.06 -9.52 3.18
N GLN A 240 -21.01 -9.69 2.26
CA GLN A 240 -20.90 -10.55 1.10
C GLN A 240 -19.92 -9.95 0.06
N PRO A 241 -19.30 -10.78 -0.80
CA PRO A 241 -18.55 -10.31 -1.96
C PRO A 241 -19.48 -9.76 -3.05
N GLU A 242 -18.92 -8.97 -3.97
CA GLU A 242 -19.69 -8.19 -4.94
C GLU A 242 -20.55 -9.07 -5.88
N ILE A 243 -20.09 -10.27 -6.24
CA ILE A 243 -20.89 -11.24 -7.01
C ILE A 243 -22.17 -11.69 -6.30
N THR A 244 -22.15 -11.79 -4.96
CA THR A 244 -23.32 -12.22 -4.17
C THR A 244 -24.26 -11.05 -3.94
N GLN A 245 -23.72 -9.88 -3.57
CA GLN A 245 -24.49 -8.64 -3.47
C GLN A 245 -25.26 -8.36 -4.77
N THR A 246 -24.54 -8.37 -5.91
CA THR A 246 -25.10 -8.11 -7.25
C THR A 246 -26.17 -9.13 -7.62
N TYR A 247 -25.96 -10.41 -7.32
CA TYR A 247 -26.97 -11.44 -7.57
C TYR A 247 -28.25 -11.17 -6.76
N ILE A 248 -28.15 -10.96 -5.44
CA ILE A 248 -29.32 -10.79 -4.57
C ILE A 248 -30.12 -9.54 -4.97
N LEU A 249 -29.45 -8.40 -5.12
CA LEU A 249 -30.09 -7.11 -5.40
C LEU A 249 -30.83 -7.09 -6.73
N LEU A 250 -30.28 -7.73 -7.76
CA LEU A 250 -30.80 -7.64 -9.13
C LEU A 250 -31.63 -8.85 -9.58
N LYS A 251 -31.62 -9.96 -8.82
CA LYS A 251 -32.37 -11.19 -9.16
C LYS A 251 -33.84 -10.92 -9.45
N ALA A 252 -34.53 -10.20 -8.56
CA ALA A 252 -35.95 -9.93 -8.70
C ALA A 252 -36.31 -9.18 -9.99
N LYS A 253 -35.40 -8.31 -10.47
CA LYS A 253 -35.60 -7.51 -11.69
C LYS A 253 -35.21 -8.28 -12.97
N TYR A 254 -34.09 -9.00 -12.94
CA TYR A 254 -33.46 -9.52 -14.18
C TYR A 254 -33.55 -11.05 -14.39
N ASP A 255 -34.09 -11.85 -13.47
CA ASP A 255 -34.30 -13.30 -13.71
C ASP A 255 -35.28 -13.60 -14.85
N LYS A 256 -36.23 -12.69 -15.10
CA LYS A 256 -37.31 -12.82 -16.10
C LYS A 256 -37.36 -11.63 -17.08
N ALA A 257 -36.30 -10.82 -17.13
CA ALA A 257 -36.26 -9.65 -18.00
C ALA A 257 -36.06 -10.05 -19.46
N ASP A 258 -36.69 -9.30 -20.37
CA ASP A 258 -36.47 -9.37 -21.81
C ASP A 258 -35.36 -8.38 -22.19
N PRO A 259 -34.16 -8.83 -22.61
CA PRO A 259 -33.03 -7.95 -22.91
C PRO A 259 -33.28 -6.98 -24.06
N ALA A 260 -34.26 -7.25 -24.94
CA ALA A 260 -34.62 -6.35 -26.04
C ALA A 260 -35.43 -5.14 -25.59
N LYS A 261 -35.97 -5.14 -24.36
CA LYS A 261 -36.78 -4.06 -23.78
C LYS A 261 -36.04 -3.19 -22.76
N LEU A 262 -34.79 -3.54 -22.43
CA LEU A 262 -33.99 -2.83 -21.43
C LEU A 262 -33.36 -1.55 -22.00
N ASN A 263 -33.41 -0.46 -21.24
CA ASN A 263 -32.66 0.75 -21.60
C ASN A 263 -31.13 0.54 -21.45
N PRO A 264 -30.26 1.43 -21.97
CA PRO A 264 -28.81 1.21 -21.97
C PRO A 264 -28.18 0.96 -20.58
N THR A 265 -28.68 1.62 -19.53
CA THR A 265 -28.23 1.39 -18.15
C THR A 265 -28.72 0.03 -17.65
N GLU A 266 -30.01 -0.28 -17.86
CA GLU A 266 -30.58 -1.57 -17.44
C GLU A 266 -29.94 -2.76 -18.16
N LYS A 267 -29.57 -2.60 -19.44
CA LYS A 267 -28.85 -3.61 -20.21
C LYS A 267 -27.46 -3.88 -19.61
N ARG A 268 -26.72 -2.83 -19.23
CA ARG A 268 -25.45 -2.97 -18.51
C ARG A 268 -25.65 -3.70 -17.19
N GLN A 269 -26.64 -3.29 -16.40
CA GLN A 269 -26.96 -3.92 -15.12
C GLN A 269 -27.36 -5.40 -15.29
N TYR A 270 -28.08 -5.73 -16.36
CA TYR A 270 -28.42 -7.11 -16.73
C TYR A 270 -27.17 -7.92 -17.10
N GLU A 271 -26.25 -7.37 -17.91
CA GLU A 271 -24.97 -8.02 -18.26
C GLU A 271 -24.08 -8.25 -17.03
N THR A 272 -24.01 -7.26 -16.13
CA THR A 272 -23.35 -7.38 -14.81
C THR A 272 -24.05 -8.43 -13.94
N TYR A 273 -25.38 -8.48 -13.93
CA TYR A 273 -26.16 -9.48 -13.20
C TYR A 273 -25.98 -10.90 -13.74
N GLN A 274 -25.98 -11.12 -15.06
CA GLN A 274 -25.73 -12.46 -15.62
C GLN A 274 -24.32 -12.93 -15.28
N THR A 275 -23.34 -12.02 -15.28
CA THR A 275 -21.97 -12.29 -14.82
C THR A 275 -21.95 -12.69 -13.34
N ALA A 276 -22.63 -11.93 -12.48
CA ALA A 276 -22.76 -12.23 -11.05
C ALA A 276 -23.46 -13.58 -10.80
N LYS A 277 -24.63 -13.81 -11.42
CA LYS A 277 -25.45 -15.03 -11.34
C LYS A 277 -24.64 -16.28 -11.69
N ASN A 278 -23.92 -16.26 -12.81
CA ASN A 278 -23.13 -17.41 -13.27
C ASN A 278 -21.96 -17.73 -12.31
N GLN A 279 -21.33 -16.71 -11.71
CA GLN A 279 -20.28 -16.91 -10.72
C GLN A 279 -20.85 -17.35 -9.35
N PHE A 280 -21.90 -16.68 -8.89
CA PHE A 280 -22.59 -16.95 -7.63
C PHE A 280 -23.14 -18.38 -7.60
N LEU A 281 -23.94 -18.80 -8.59
CA LEU A 281 -24.57 -20.12 -8.58
C LEU A 281 -23.52 -21.25 -8.55
N LYS A 282 -22.42 -21.09 -9.31
CA LYS A 282 -21.29 -22.04 -9.28
C LYS A 282 -20.61 -22.10 -7.90
N ARG A 283 -20.40 -20.94 -7.26
CA ARG A 283 -19.80 -20.85 -5.92
C ARG A 283 -20.73 -21.38 -4.83
N TYR A 284 -22.00 -21.04 -4.87
CA TYR A 284 -23.06 -21.52 -3.97
C TYR A 284 -23.26 -23.03 -4.07
N GLN A 285 -23.17 -23.62 -5.26
CA GLN A 285 -23.20 -25.09 -5.41
C GLN A 285 -21.94 -25.73 -4.83
N ALA A 286 -20.75 -25.18 -5.11
CA ALA A 286 -19.48 -25.68 -4.58
C ALA A 286 -19.38 -25.57 -3.04
N SER A 287 -20.01 -24.57 -2.43
CA SER A 287 -19.98 -24.35 -0.98
C SER A 287 -21.00 -25.19 -0.20
N GLN A 288 -21.93 -25.90 -0.85
CA GLN A 288 -22.97 -26.70 -0.15
C GLN A 288 -22.41 -27.69 0.89
N PRO A 289 -21.36 -28.49 0.62
CA PRO A 289 -20.89 -29.46 1.60
C PRO A 289 -20.25 -28.78 2.83
N LYS A 290 -19.58 -27.63 2.63
CA LYS A 290 -19.08 -26.78 3.72
C LYS A 290 -20.24 -26.13 4.50
N ARG A 291 -21.33 -25.72 3.82
CA ARG A 291 -22.52 -25.16 4.47
C ARG A 291 -23.20 -26.20 5.38
N ILE A 292 -23.37 -27.44 4.89
CA ILE A 292 -23.92 -28.56 5.66
C ILE A 292 -22.99 -28.91 6.84
N ALA A 293 -21.68 -28.97 6.62
CA ALA A 293 -20.68 -29.24 7.67
C ALA A 293 -20.73 -28.26 8.86
N PHE A 294 -21.12 -26.99 8.64
CA PHE A 294 -21.28 -25.99 9.70
C PHE A 294 -22.74 -25.78 10.16
N ALA A 295 -23.69 -26.55 9.62
CA ALA A 295 -25.05 -26.68 10.16
C ALA A 295 -25.13 -27.91 11.07
N ASP A 296 -24.69 -29.08 10.57
CA ASP A 296 -24.65 -30.34 11.30
C ASP A 296 -23.39 -30.43 12.18
N THR A 297 -23.48 -29.81 13.36
CA THR A 297 -22.38 -29.79 14.34
C THR A 297 -22.10 -31.19 14.91
N ALA A 298 -23.07 -32.11 14.92
CA ALA A 298 -22.86 -33.48 15.39
C ALA A 298 -21.95 -34.26 14.43
N ARG A 299 -22.28 -34.24 13.12
CA ARG A 299 -21.47 -34.84 12.05
C ARG A 299 -20.10 -34.19 11.93
N PHE A 300 -19.99 -32.88 12.15
CA PHE A 300 -18.68 -32.20 12.23
C PHE A 300 -17.76 -32.88 13.25
N TRP A 301 -18.24 -33.09 14.48
CA TRP A 301 -17.44 -33.70 15.55
C TRP A 301 -17.24 -35.21 15.37
N GLN A 302 -18.18 -35.92 14.73
CA GLN A 302 -18.01 -37.32 14.35
C GLN A 302 -16.83 -37.50 13.37
N VAL A 303 -16.80 -36.72 12.28
CA VAL A 303 -15.70 -36.78 11.30
C VAL A 303 -14.39 -36.27 11.90
N ALA A 304 -14.44 -35.27 12.79
CA ALA A 304 -13.25 -34.82 13.52
C ALA A 304 -12.65 -35.93 14.41
N SER A 305 -13.47 -36.80 15.02
CA SER A 305 -12.98 -37.96 15.78
C SER A 305 -12.32 -38.99 14.85
N GLN A 306 -12.98 -39.36 13.75
CA GLN A 306 -12.44 -40.29 12.74
C GLN A 306 -11.10 -39.81 12.15
N LEU A 307 -10.93 -38.49 11.97
CA LEU A 307 -9.65 -37.89 11.57
C LEU A 307 -8.60 -38.03 12.68
N ARG A 308 -8.95 -37.76 13.94
CA ARG A 308 -8.04 -37.93 15.09
C ARG A 308 -7.57 -39.38 15.24
N GLU A 309 -8.47 -40.35 15.09
CA GLU A 309 -8.18 -41.79 15.21
C GLU A 309 -7.23 -42.31 14.12
N LYS A 310 -7.15 -41.61 12.98
CA LYS A 310 -6.30 -41.97 11.83
C LYS A 310 -5.04 -41.11 11.68
N LEU A 311 -4.78 -40.17 12.59
CA LEU A 311 -3.66 -39.23 12.50
C LEU A 311 -2.58 -39.52 13.56
N PRO A 312 -1.28 -39.44 13.19
CA PRO A 312 -0.20 -39.55 14.16
C PRO A 312 -0.12 -38.31 15.05
N ASP A 313 0.32 -38.49 16.30
CA ASP A 313 0.59 -37.39 17.23
C ASP A 313 1.83 -36.55 16.85
N SER A 314 2.67 -37.03 15.92
CA SER A 314 3.89 -36.37 15.45
C SER A 314 3.89 -36.16 13.93
N GLN A 315 4.78 -35.28 13.43
CA GLN A 315 4.92 -34.91 12.00
C GLN A 315 3.63 -34.37 11.33
N LEU A 316 2.65 -33.94 12.12
CA LEU A 316 1.35 -33.48 11.63
C LEU A 316 1.45 -32.16 10.84
N THR A 317 0.83 -32.12 9.66
CA THR A 317 0.80 -30.94 8.78
C THR A 317 -0.57 -30.82 8.08
N PRO A 318 -0.92 -29.65 7.50
CA PRO A 318 -2.08 -29.53 6.62
C PRO A 318 -2.09 -30.49 5.41
N ALA A 319 -0.93 -31.03 5.01
CA ALA A 319 -0.85 -32.04 3.97
C ALA A 319 -1.26 -33.44 4.47
N THR A 320 -0.75 -33.87 5.64
CA THR A 320 -1.09 -35.18 6.21
C THR A 320 -2.56 -35.25 6.61
N VAL A 321 -3.15 -34.17 7.16
CA VAL A 321 -4.60 -34.11 7.46
C VAL A 321 -5.45 -34.29 6.20
N ARG A 322 -5.04 -33.76 5.03
CA ARG A 322 -5.77 -33.97 3.76
C ARG A 322 -5.63 -35.39 3.21
N GLN A 323 -4.49 -36.04 3.45
CA GLN A 323 -4.20 -37.39 2.97
C GLN A 323 -5.00 -38.49 3.70
N VAL A 324 -5.54 -38.23 4.89
CA VAL A 324 -6.36 -39.20 5.63
C VAL A 324 -7.58 -39.64 4.79
N ASP A 325 -7.72 -40.94 4.55
CA ASP A 325 -8.94 -41.47 3.93
C ASP A 325 -10.11 -41.48 4.93
N ILE A 326 -11.24 -40.94 4.47
CA ILE A 326 -12.52 -40.84 5.17
C ILE A 326 -13.70 -41.15 4.22
N GLY A 327 -13.42 -41.85 3.10
CA GLY A 327 -14.40 -42.10 2.05
C GLY A 327 -14.70 -40.89 1.18
N THR A 328 -15.75 -41.02 0.37
CA THR A 328 -16.12 -40.09 -0.71
C THR A 328 -17.22 -39.09 -0.33
N ASP A 329 -17.72 -39.10 0.91
CA ASP A 329 -18.77 -38.17 1.35
C ASP A 329 -18.30 -36.71 1.27
N SER A 330 -19.00 -35.91 0.47
CA SER A 330 -18.65 -34.51 0.24
C SER A 330 -18.63 -33.66 1.52
N VAL A 331 -19.48 -33.97 2.51
CA VAL A 331 -19.53 -33.21 3.77
C VAL A 331 -18.34 -33.57 4.65
N ALA A 332 -18.03 -34.85 4.81
CA ALA A 332 -16.84 -35.32 5.52
C ALA A 332 -15.55 -34.80 4.87
N LEU A 333 -15.46 -34.81 3.52
CA LEU A 333 -14.34 -34.22 2.78
C LEU A 333 -14.21 -32.72 3.01
N ALA A 334 -15.32 -31.97 3.11
CA ALA A 334 -15.31 -30.56 3.46
C ALA A 334 -14.85 -30.31 4.91
N ILE A 335 -15.28 -31.15 5.86
CA ILE A 335 -14.82 -31.11 7.27
C ILE A 335 -13.31 -31.36 7.34
N LYS A 336 -12.80 -32.37 6.61
CA LYS A 336 -11.35 -32.66 6.50
C LYS A 336 -10.57 -31.49 5.93
N SER A 337 -11.07 -30.84 4.86
CA SER A 337 -10.41 -29.62 4.35
C SER A 337 -10.39 -28.53 5.41
N VAL A 338 -11.55 -28.18 5.98
CA VAL A 338 -11.68 -27.14 7.02
C VAL A 338 -10.72 -27.35 8.19
N LEU A 339 -10.59 -28.59 8.68
CA LEU A 339 -9.67 -28.92 9.78
C LEU A 339 -8.20 -28.94 9.35
N ALA A 340 -7.89 -29.27 8.08
CA ALA A 340 -6.54 -29.14 7.54
C ALA A 340 -6.15 -27.68 7.28
N ASP A 341 -7.09 -26.86 6.77
CA ASP A 341 -6.93 -25.45 6.45
C ASP A 341 -6.70 -24.61 7.73
N GLY A 342 -7.33 -25.00 8.84
CA GLY A 342 -7.18 -24.31 10.13
C GLY A 342 -6.07 -24.86 11.04
N TYR A 343 -5.37 -25.95 10.67
CA TYR A 343 -4.33 -26.55 11.50
C TYR A 343 -2.96 -25.89 11.27
N LEU A 344 -2.26 -25.57 12.36
CA LEU A 344 -0.87 -25.12 12.34
C LEU A 344 -0.01 -26.06 13.22
N PRO A 345 1.22 -26.43 12.80
CA PRO A 345 2.11 -27.31 13.58
C PRO A 345 2.36 -26.88 15.04
N GLN A 346 2.29 -25.57 15.30
CA GLN A 346 2.42 -24.97 16.64
C GLN A 346 1.28 -25.31 17.62
N TYR A 347 0.21 -25.99 17.18
CA TYR A 347 -0.86 -26.50 18.05
C TYR A 347 -0.57 -27.91 18.60
N GLY A 348 0.52 -28.57 18.16
CA GLY A 348 0.85 -29.93 18.58
C GLY A 348 -0.07 -30.98 17.96
N SER A 349 -0.46 -31.98 18.76
CA SER A 349 -1.30 -33.09 18.28
C SER A 349 -2.68 -32.63 17.78
N PHE A 350 -3.29 -33.43 16.90
CA PHE A 350 -4.62 -33.13 16.36
C PHE A 350 -5.67 -33.06 17.48
N GLY A 351 -5.52 -33.86 18.55
CA GLY A 351 -6.39 -33.79 19.73
C GLY A 351 -6.36 -32.43 20.44
N ASN A 352 -5.17 -31.83 20.61
CA ASN A 352 -5.01 -30.49 21.19
C ASN A 352 -5.65 -29.43 20.29
N TYR A 353 -5.40 -29.52 18.98
CA TYR A 353 -6.03 -28.65 17.98
C TYR A 353 -7.57 -28.74 18.02
N LEU A 354 -8.15 -29.94 18.02
CA LEU A 354 -9.60 -30.10 18.11
C LEU A 354 -10.20 -29.53 19.41
N ASN A 355 -9.47 -29.58 20.52
CA ASN A 355 -9.88 -28.95 21.77
C ASN A 355 -9.84 -27.41 21.68
N LEU A 356 -8.85 -26.83 20.99
CA LEU A 356 -8.82 -25.39 20.69
C LEU A 356 -9.97 -24.98 19.75
N VAL A 357 -10.26 -25.77 18.71
CA VAL A 357 -11.42 -25.56 17.81
C VAL A 357 -12.73 -25.63 18.59
N ARG A 358 -12.88 -26.59 19.51
CA ARG A 358 -14.09 -26.74 20.34
C ARG A 358 -14.29 -25.56 21.29
N LYS A 359 -13.22 -25.13 21.98
CA LYS A 359 -13.24 -23.96 22.88
C LYS A 359 -13.60 -22.66 22.14
N ASN A 360 -13.20 -22.54 20.87
CA ASN A 360 -13.39 -21.33 20.07
C ASN A 360 -14.41 -21.51 18.92
N TRP A 361 -15.36 -22.45 19.05
CA TRP A 361 -16.20 -22.93 17.95
C TRP A 361 -16.91 -21.81 17.18
N SER A 362 -17.43 -20.79 17.87
CA SER A 362 -18.09 -19.65 17.22
C SER A 362 -17.16 -18.90 16.25
N ARG A 363 -15.96 -18.48 16.70
CA ARG A 363 -14.99 -17.75 15.85
C ARG A 363 -14.38 -18.66 14.78
N PHE A 364 -14.15 -19.95 15.08
CA PHE A 364 -13.72 -20.94 14.09
C PHE A 364 -14.76 -21.11 12.97
N ARG A 365 -16.04 -21.28 13.33
CA ARG A 365 -17.17 -21.37 12.39
C ARG A 365 -17.34 -20.08 11.57
N GLN A 366 -17.16 -18.92 12.18
CA GLN A 366 -17.19 -17.63 11.48
C GLN A 366 -16.08 -17.51 10.44
N ILE A 367 -14.82 -17.78 10.82
CA ILE A 367 -13.66 -17.65 9.92
C ILE A 367 -13.67 -18.76 8.85
N MET A 368 -13.67 -20.03 9.24
CA MET A 368 -13.51 -21.17 8.32
C MET A 368 -14.79 -21.47 7.52
N GLY A 369 -15.95 -21.09 8.06
CA GLY A 369 -17.24 -21.17 7.40
C GLY A 369 -17.63 -19.93 6.61
N SER A 370 -16.88 -18.82 6.69
CA SER A 370 -17.16 -17.54 6.01
C SER A 370 -17.62 -17.71 4.55
N GLU A 371 -16.88 -18.48 3.76
CA GLU A 371 -17.19 -18.78 2.35
C GLU A 371 -18.63 -19.31 2.14
N ALA A 372 -19.10 -20.18 3.04
CA ALA A 372 -20.37 -20.91 2.91
C ALA A 372 -21.52 -20.37 3.77
N LEU A 373 -21.20 -19.60 4.82
CA LEU A 373 -22.16 -19.05 5.78
C LEU A 373 -22.39 -17.54 5.61
N ILE A 374 -21.46 -16.85 4.95
CA ILE A 374 -21.49 -15.40 4.69
C ILE A 374 -21.38 -15.18 3.18
N ALA A 375 -20.21 -15.46 2.59
CA ALA A 375 -19.87 -14.98 1.26
C ALA A 375 -20.80 -15.50 0.14
N PHE A 376 -21.19 -16.77 0.18
CA PHE A 376 -22.16 -17.34 -0.78
C PHE A 376 -23.49 -17.69 -0.13
N ASN A 377 -23.78 -17.18 1.07
CA ASN A 377 -25.06 -17.41 1.74
C ASN A 377 -26.05 -16.27 1.40
N PRO A 378 -27.11 -16.51 0.60
CA PRO A 378 -28.06 -15.45 0.24
C PRO A 378 -28.87 -14.94 1.43
N ASP A 379 -28.99 -15.74 2.50
CA ASP A 379 -29.77 -15.44 3.69
C ASP A 379 -28.97 -14.59 4.72
N TYR A 380 -27.68 -14.32 4.47
CA TYR A 380 -26.86 -13.46 5.33
C TYR A 380 -27.04 -11.99 4.94
N ASN A 381 -27.68 -11.20 5.82
CA ASN A 381 -27.92 -9.77 5.61
C ASN A 381 -27.34 -8.92 6.76
N PRO A 382 -26.13 -8.34 6.62
CA PRO A 382 -25.55 -7.46 7.63
C PRO A 382 -26.14 -6.04 7.59
N ARG A 383 -26.76 -5.64 6.47
CA ARG A 383 -27.32 -4.28 6.28
C ARG A 383 -28.59 -4.03 7.11
N ALA A 384 -29.25 -5.09 7.56
CA ALA A 384 -30.44 -5.01 8.42
C ALA A 384 -30.22 -4.18 9.71
N ALA A 385 -28.99 -4.12 10.25
CA ALA A 385 -28.65 -3.31 11.43
C ALA A 385 -28.37 -1.83 11.10
N ILE A 386 -27.92 -1.54 9.87
CA ILE A 386 -27.68 -0.18 9.38
C ILE A 386 -29.01 0.54 9.12
N GLY A 387 -30.02 -0.21 8.67
CA GLY A 387 -31.36 0.32 8.39
C GLY A 387 -31.43 1.13 7.08
N ASP A 388 -30.44 0.95 6.21
CA ASP A 388 -30.43 1.47 4.84
C ASP A 388 -31.26 0.57 3.89
N ASN A 389 -31.49 1.05 2.67
CA ASN A 389 -32.02 0.23 1.57
C ASN A 389 -30.91 -0.08 0.54
N PRO A 390 -30.28 -1.27 0.59
CA PRO A 390 -29.24 -1.68 -0.36
C PRO A 390 -29.67 -1.72 -1.83
N ALA A 391 -30.98 -1.72 -2.13
CA ALA A 391 -31.53 -1.70 -3.47
C ALA A 391 -31.89 -0.28 -3.98
N ASN A 392 -31.76 0.76 -3.15
CA ASN A 392 -31.88 2.16 -3.56
C ASN A 392 -30.49 2.81 -3.68
N PRO A 393 -29.87 2.84 -4.88
CA PRO A 393 -28.48 3.28 -5.04
C PRO A 393 -28.31 4.82 -4.98
N THR A 394 -29.41 5.58 -4.86
CA THR A 394 -29.40 7.05 -4.68
C THR A 394 -29.79 7.49 -3.26
N GLU A 395 -29.98 6.55 -2.33
CA GLU A 395 -30.20 6.86 -0.91
C GLU A 395 -28.97 7.53 -0.29
N ARG A 396 -29.20 8.54 0.55
CA ARG A 396 -28.19 9.28 1.34
C ARG A 396 -28.54 9.21 2.83
N TYR A 397 -27.69 9.76 3.69
CA TYR A 397 -28.02 10.02 5.11
C TYR A 397 -28.36 8.77 5.93
N TYR A 398 -27.49 7.76 5.83
CA TYR A 398 -27.50 6.53 6.64
C TYR A 398 -26.08 6.23 7.14
N GLY A 399 -25.96 5.36 8.16
CA GLY A 399 -24.70 5.01 8.81
C GLY A 399 -24.69 5.46 10.27
N SER A 400 -23.49 5.77 10.78
CA SER A 400 -23.26 6.24 12.14
C SER A 400 -22.09 7.23 12.20
N PRO A 401 -22.08 8.19 13.15
CA PRO A 401 -20.89 8.98 13.47
C PRO A 401 -19.78 8.13 14.11
N ARG A 402 -20.11 6.93 14.62
CA ARG A 402 -19.15 6.09 15.35
C ARG A 402 -18.17 5.41 14.40
N MET A 403 -17.00 6.03 14.28
CA MET A 403 -15.77 5.49 13.69
C MET A 403 -15.15 4.37 14.54
N ILE A 404 -15.95 3.33 14.82
CA ILE A 404 -15.58 2.02 15.40
C ILE A 404 -14.66 2.10 16.64
N ILE A 405 -15.27 2.20 17.83
CA ILE A 405 -14.60 1.89 19.10
C ILE A 405 -15.34 0.72 19.76
N GLY A 406 -14.64 -0.40 19.93
CA GLY A 406 -15.19 -1.66 20.41
C GLY A 406 -14.17 -2.79 20.39
N LYS A 407 -14.61 -4.04 20.55
CA LYS A 407 -13.69 -5.21 20.69
C LYS A 407 -13.05 -5.71 19.39
N SER A 408 -13.35 -5.11 18.23
CA SER A 408 -12.83 -5.58 16.93
C SER A 408 -11.84 -4.60 16.31
N GLN A 409 -10.56 -4.86 16.56
CA GLN A 409 -9.45 -4.13 15.94
C GLN A 409 -9.41 -4.31 14.41
N GLN A 410 -9.90 -5.45 13.90
CA GLN A 410 -9.83 -5.84 12.49
C GLN A 410 -10.49 -4.82 11.55
N LEU A 411 -11.52 -4.12 12.01
CA LEU A 411 -12.20 -3.04 11.26
C LEU A 411 -11.31 -1.81 11.04
N ALA A 412 -10.38 -1.52 11.95
CA ALA A 412 -9.46 -0.38 11.86
C ALA A 412 -8.06 -0.74 11.34
N VAL A 413 -7.70 -2.03 11.23
CA VAL A 413 -6.36 -2.48 10.82
C VAL A 413 -5.90 -1.90 9.49
N HIS A 414 -6.74 -1.92 8.45
CA HIS A 414 -6.33 -1.51 7.11
C HIS A 414 -6.30 0.01 6.95
N GLY A 415 -7.41 0.70 7.27
CA GLY A 415 -7.49 2.16 7.15
C GLY A 415 -6.53 2.91 8.09
N SER A 416 -6.20 2.38 9.27
CA SER A 416 -5.14 2.96 10.11
C SER A 416 -3.77 2.91 9.43
N HIS A 417 -3.43 1.80 8.77
CA HIS A 417 -2.17 1.63 8.05
C HIS A 417 -2.09 2.60 6.85
N VAL A 418 -3.21 2.76 6.15
CA VAL A 418 -3.39 3.73 5.06
C VAL A 418 -3.24 5.18 5.57
N ALA A 419 -3.88 5.52 6.70
CA ALA A 419 -3.82 6.86 7.29
C ALA A 419 -2.40 7.24 7.76
N GLY A 420 -1.69 6.32 8.40
CA GLY A 420 -0.33 6.56 8.88
C GLY A 420 0.66 6.85 7.75
N ILE A 421 0.57 6.12 6.63
CA ILE A 421 1.40 6.41 5.44
C ILE A 421 1.20 7.85 4.96
N ILE A 422 -0.04 8.36 4.98
CA ILE A 422 -0.35 9.73 4.55
C ILE A 422 0.18 10.76 5.56
N ALA A 423 -0.08 10.56 6.85
CA ALA A 423 -0.13 11.65 7.83
C ALA A 423 0.40 11.36 9.25
N ALA A 424 0.97 10.18 9.55
CA ALA A 424 1.52 9.91 10.89
C ALA A 424 2.45 11.04 11.36
N GLN A 425 2.30 11.45 12.62
CA GLN A 425 2.69 12.79 13.08
C GLN A 425 4.21 13.01 13.04
N ARG A 426 4.68 13.59 11.94
CA ARG A 426 6.09 13.77 11.62
C ARG A 426 6.87 14.45 12.76
N GLY A 427 8.02 13.88 13.12
CA GLY A 427 8.96 14.45 14.09
C GLY A 427 8.57 14.33 15.58
N ASN A 428 7.49 13.62 15.94
CA ASN A 428 7.09 13.43 17.34
C ASN A 428 7.95 12.42 18.13
N GLY A 429 8.86 11.72 17.46
CA GLY A 429 9.75 10.70 18.06
C GLY A 429 9.14 9.29 18.18
N LYS A 430 7.97 9.05 17.61
CA LYS A 430 7.23 7.78 17.66
C LYS A 430 7.29 7.04 16.32
N GLY A 431 6.73 5.82 16.34
CA GLY A 431 6.12 5.18 15.17
C GLY A 431 6.81 5.38 13.82
N ILE A 432 6.17 6.18 12.98
CA ILE A 432 6.68 6.59 11.66
C ILE A 432 6.40 8.07 11.38
N ASP A 433 7.34 8.71 10.69
CA ASP A 433 7.07 9.93 9.92
C ASP A 433 6.08 9.61 8.79
N GLY A 434 4.90 10.22 8.74
CA GLY A 434 4.00 10.18 7.58
C GLY A 434 4.56 10.93 6.35
N VAL A 435 3.94 10.80 5.17
CA VAL A 435 4.43 11.48 3.95
C VAL A 435 4.22 12.99 3.99
N ALA A 436 3.11 13.48 4.54
CA ALA A 436 2.79 14.90 4.67
C ALA A 436 2.76 15.35 6.15
N ASP A 437 3.03 16.64 6.39
CA ASP A 437 3.14 17.26 7.72
C ASP A 437 1.90 18.08 8.08
N ASN A 438 1.48 19.00 7.19
CA ASN A 438 0.37 19.92 7.45
C ASN A 438 -0.94 19.41 6.82
N VAL A 439 -1.41 18.27 7.33
CA VAL A 439 -2.59 17.55 6.83
C VAL A 439 -3.56 17.16 7.95
N ARG A 440 -4.80 16.83 7.58
CA ARG A 440 -5.80 16.22 8.46
C ARG A 440 -6.45 15.01 7.79
N ILE A 441 -6.49 13.87 8.49
CA ILE A 441 -7.15 12.66 8.01
C ILE A 441 -8.63 12.70 8.39
N MET A 442 -9.50 12.56 7.39
CA MET A 442 -10.94 12.35 7.56
C MET A 442 -11.26 10.88 7.23
N PRO A 443 -11.34 9.99 8.24
CA PRO A 443 -11.86 8.63 8.06
C PRO A 443 -13.28 8.61 7.47
N VAL A 444 -13.51 7.73 6.50
CA VAL A 444 -14.86 7.46 5.99
C VAL A 444 -15.00 5.95 5.77
N SER A 445 -15.77 5.26 6.61
CA SER A 445 -15.92 3.80 6.51
C SER A 445 -16.96 3.43 5.46
N VAL A 446 -16.50 2.85 4.35
CA VAL A 446 -17.31 2.41 3.19
C VAL A 446 -17.02 0.96 2.74
N VAL A 447 -16.08 0.29 3.41
CA VAL A 447 -15.63 -1.08 3.08
C VAL A 447 -15.82 -1.98 4.30
N PRO A 448 -16.34 -3.22 4.17
CA PRO A 448 -16.28 -4.20 5.26
C PRO A 448 -14.82 -4.65 5.49
N ALA A 449 -14.48 -5.11 6.70
CA ALA A 449 -13.16 -5.72 6.92
C ALA A 449 -12.98 -7.07 6.21
N ASN A 450 -14.09 -7.71 5.81
CA ASN A 450 -14.14 -8.96 5.04
C ASN A 450 -15.35 -8.88 4.10
N GLY A 451 -15.13 -8.96 2.78
CA GLY A 451 -16.16 -8.71 1.76
C GLY A 451 -15.74 -7.56 0.84
N ASP A 452 -16.62 -7.13 -0.05
CA ASP A 452 -16.33 -6.08 -1.05
C ASP A 452 -17.24 -4.86 -0.86
N GLU A 453 -16.77 -3.68 -1.27
CA GLU A 453 -17.49 -2.41 -1.10
C GLU A 453 -18.74 -2.28 -1.98
N ARG A 454 -19.80 -1.63 -1.47
CA ARG A 454 -21.03 -1.37 -2.24
C ARG A 454 -20.92 -0.06 -3.01
N ASP A 455 -21.43 -0.03 -4.24
CA ASP A 455 -21.37 1.18 -5.09
C ASP A 455 -22.01 2.41 -4.40
N LYS A 456 -23.09 2.19 -3.66
CA LYS A 456 -23.80 3.22 -2.89
C LYS A 456 -22.93 3.82 -1.78
N ASP A 457 -22.26 2.98 -1.00
CA ASP A 457 -21.44 3.42 0.14
C ASP A 457 -20.22 4.21 -0.38
N VAL A 458 -19.55 3.72 -1.44
CA VAL A 458 -18.46 4.45 -2.12
C VAL A 458 -18.95 5.79 -2.68
N ALA A 459 -20.09 5.80 -3.38
CA ALA A 459 -20.62 7.02 -3.99
C ALA A 459 -21.08 8.06 -2.95
N ASN A 460 -21.54 7.64 -1.76
CA ASN A 460 -21.82 8.56 -0.67
C ASN A 460 -20.55 8.99 0.08
N GLY A 461 -19.59 8.09 0.33
CA GLY A 461 -18.33 8.44 0.97
C GLY A 461 -17.49 9.45 0.18
N ILE A 462 -17.50 9.37 -1.16
CA ILE A 462 -16.87 10.38 -2.02
C ILE A 462 -17.58 11.73 -1.86
N ARG A 463 -18.92 11.76 -1.88
CA ARG A 463 -19.68 13.01 -1.71
C ARG A 463 -19.45 13.62 -0.33
N TYR A 464 -19.58 12.83 0.73
CA TYR A 464 -19.34 13.21 2.12
C TYR A 464 -17.96 13.88 2.28
N ALA A 465 -16.90 13.24 1.78
CA ALA A 465 -15.56 13.80 1.88
C ALA A 465 -15.41 15.11 1.10
N VAL A 466 -16.03 15.24 -0.07
CA VAL A 466 -16.05 16.48 -0.86
C VAL A 466 -16.84 17.60 -0.16
N GLU A 467 -18.04 17.28 0.34
CA GLU A 467 -18.97 18.20 1.03
C GLU A 467 -18.33 18.75 2.33
N ASN A 468 -17.63 17.91 3.10
CA ASN A 468 -16.84 18.32 4.26
C ASN A 468 -15.39 18.77 3.93
N GLY A 469 -15.10 19.07 2.66
CA GLY A 469 -13.95 19.89 2.26
C GLY A 469 -12.62 19.16 2.05
N ALA A 470 -12.61 17.83 1.94
CA ALA A 470 -11.41 17.08 1.53
C ALA A 470 -10.88 17.57 0.17
N LYS A 471 -9.55 17.69 0.05
CA LYS A 471 -8.87 18.12 -1.19
C LYS A 471 -8.04 17.03 -1.85
N VAL A 472 -7.86 15.91 -1.15
CA VAL A 472 -7.44 14.61 -1.67
C VAL A 472 -8.33 13.54 -1.04
N ILE A 473 -8.67 12.49 -1.79
CA ILE A 473 -9.36 11.29 -1.34
C ILE A 473 -8.49 10.08 -1.68
N ASN A 474 -8.23 9.21 -0.71
CA ASN A 474 -7.58 7.92 -0.91
C ASN A 474 -8.62 6.79 -0.88
N MET A 475 -8.58 5.91 -1.88
CA MET A 475 -9.36 4.68 -1.95
C MET A 475 -8.43 3.47 -2.11
N SER A 476 -8.22 2.71 -1.04
CA SER A 476 -7.27 1.57 -1.01
C SER A 476 -7.92 0.20 -1.27
N PHE A 477 -9.11 0.20 -1.88
CA PHE A 477 -9.99 -0.95 -2.18
C PHE A 477 -10.29 -1.06 -3.69
N GLY A 478 -11.00 -2.12 -4.11
CA GLY A 478 -11.57 -2.21 -5.46
C GLY A 478 -11.92 -3.62 -5.92
N LYS A 479 -12.97 -3.71 -6.74
CA LYS A 479 -13.70 -4.95 -7.10
C LYS A 479 -13.91 -5.12 -8.62
N ARG A 480 -14.59 -6.21 -9.03
CA ARG A 480 -14.77 -6.57 -10.45
C ARG A 480 -16.16 -6.31 -11.02
N LEU A 481 -17.19 -6.15 -10.19
CA LEU A 481 -18.53 -5.75 -10.63
C LEU A 481 -18.98 -4.46 -9.94
N SER A 482 -19.66 -3.59 -10.68
CA SER A 482 -20.25 -2.34 -10.18
C SER A 482 -21.64 -2.19 -10.82
N PRO A 483 -22.68 -2.85 -10.26
CA PRO A 483 -24.04 -2.78 -10.78
C PRO A 483 -24.66 -1.37 -10.77
N PHE A 484 -24.13 -0.43 -9.99
CA PHE A 484 -24.58 0.96 -9.95
C PHE A 484 -23.42 1.93 -10.26
N LYS A 485 -22.55 1.54 -11.19
CA LYS A 485 -21.38 2.32 -11.63
C LYS A 485 -21.74 3.76 -11.98
N GLU A 486 -22.91 4.00 -12.56
CA GLU A 486 -23.37 5.34 -12.94
C GLU A 486 -23.42 6.33 -11.75
N GLN A 487 -23.64 5.82 -10.53
CA GLN A 487 -23.70 6.62 -9.29
C GLN A 487 -22.30 6.92 -8.74
N VAL A 488 -21.37 5.96 -8.87
CA VAL A 488 -19.94 6.14 -8.54
C VAL A 488 -19.30 7.12 -9.52
N ASP A 489 -19.59 6.97 -10.82
CA ASP A 489 -19.19 7.90 -11.88
C ASP A 489 -19.72 9.32 -11.62
N ALA A 490 -20.95 9.46 -11.09
CA ALA A 490 -21.50 10.75 -10.68
C ALA A 490 -20.79 11.35 -9.45
N ALA A 491 -20.38 10.51 -8.48
CA ALA A 491 -19.60 10.99 -7.33
C ALA A 491 -18.17 11.40 -7.73
N ILE A 492 -17.54 10.69 -8.65
CA ILE A 492 -16.22 11.06 -9.20
C ILE A 492 -16.29 12.39 -9.95
N ARG A 493 -17.33 12.63 -10.77
CA ARG A 493 -17.58 13.93 -11.42
C ARG A 493 -17.79 15.06 -10.41
N PHE A 494 -18.61 14.82 -9.39
CA PHE A 494 -18.84 15.78 -8.31
C PHE A 494 -17.53 16.17 -7.60
N ALA A 495 -16.63 15.21 -7.36
CA ALA A 495 -15.28 15.47 -6.84
C ALA A 495 -14.38 16.23 -7.85
N GLU A 496 -14.53 16.00 -9.15
CA GLU A 496 -13.80 16.74 -10.21
C GLU A 496 -14.26 18.20 -10.27
N GLU A 497 -15.58 18.44 -10.17
CA GLU A 497 -16.25 19.74 -10.14
C GLU A 497 -15.90 20.57 -8.88
N HIS A 498 -15.66 19.92 -7.74
CA HIS A 498 -15.32 20.56 -6.46
C HIS A 498 -13.79 20.62 -6.17
N ASP A 499 -12.98 20.36 -7.19
CA ASP A 499 -11.52 20.42 -7.13
C ASP A 499 -10.92 19.48 -6.06
N VAL A 500 -11.26 18.19 -6.14
CA VAL A 500 -10.80 17.13 -5.24
C VAL A 500 -10.12 16.01 -6.02
N LEU A 501 -8.87 15.69 -5.67
CA LEU A 501 -8.10 14.61 -6.29
C LEU A 501 -8.48 13.27 -5.66
N ILE A 502 -8.83 12.28 -6.48
CA ILE A 502 -9.03 10.89 -6.06
C ILE A 502 -7.79 10.08 -6.42
N VAL A 503 -7.21 9.41 -5.43
CA VAL A 503 -6.08 8.48 -5.57
C VAL A 503 -6.57 7.06 -5.26
N HIS A 504 -6.36 6.14 -6.19
CA HIS A 504 -6.95 4.80 -6.17
C HIS A 504 -5.90 3.69 -6.33
N ALA A 505 -6.03 2.62 -5.56
CA ALA A 505 -5.13 1.47 -5.61
C ALA A 505 -5.41 0.58 -6.84
N ALA A 506 -4.36 0.26 -7.63
CA ALA A 506 -4.52 -0.57 -8.83
C ALA A 506 -4.90 -2.05 -8.54
N GLY A 507 -4.82 -2.53 -7.30
CA GLY A 507 -5.17 -3.89 -6.92
C GLY A 507 -4.02 -4.90 -7.05
N ASN A 508 -4.25 -6.08 -6.45
CA ASN A 508 -3.19 -7.01 -6.04
C ASN A 508 -3.24 -8.40 -6.72
N ASN A 509 -3.69 -8.51 -7.98
CA ASN A 509 -3.82 -9.79 -8.69
C ASN A 509 -2.62 -10.14 -9.61
N GLY A 510 -1.79 -9.18 -9.99
CA GLY A 510 -0.72 -9.34 -10.99
C GLY A 510 -1.23 -9.30 -12.44
N GLU A 511 -2.33 -8.59 -12.69
CA GLU A 511 -3.10 -8.63 -13.94
C GLU A 511 -3.05 -7.32 -14.75
N ASN A 512 -3.40 -7.42 -16.04
CA ASN A 512 -3.52 -6.26 -16.93
C ASN A 512 -4.91 -5.61 -16.81
N TYR A 513 -4.99 -4.42 -16.21
CA TYR A 513 -6.22 -3.64 -16.10
C TYR A 513 -6.67 -3.03 -17.44
N ASP A 514 -5.79 -2.90 -18.43
CA ASP A 514 -6.22 -2.54 -19.80
C ASP A 514 -7.11 -3.63 -20.45
N SER A 515 -7.26 -4.80 -19.82
CA SER A 515 -7.95 -5.97 -20.37
C SER A 515 -9.04 -6.55 -19.47
N LEU A 516 -9.32 -5.97 -18.30
CA LEU A 516 -10.26 -6.50 -17.31
C LEU A 516 -11.04 -5.37 -16.63
N PRO A 517 -12.31 -5.60 -16.23
CA PRO A 517 -13.05 -4.64 -15.42
C PRO A 517 -12.39 -4.48 -14.05
N ALA A 518 -12.42 -3.25 -13.54
CA ALA A 518 -11.98 -2.87 -12.21
C ALA A 518 -12.72 -1.59 -11.81
N TYR A 519 -13.22 -1.55 -10.56
CA TYR A 519 -14.02 -0.44 -10.04
C TYR A 519 -13.57 -0.07 -8.61
N PRO A 520 -13.64 1.22 -8.21
CA PRO A 520 -13.94 2.40 -9.02
C PRO A 520 -12.98 2.58 -10.22
N SER A 521 -13.38 3.38 -11.22
CA SER A 521 -12.60 3.50 -12.46
C SER A 521 -12.51 4.95 -12.93
N ALA A 522 -11.31 5.35 -13.36
CA ALA A 522 -11.09 6.64 -14.03
C ALA A 522 -11.83 6.75 -15.38
N ARG A 523 -12.30 5.64 -15.97
CA ARG A 523 -13.08 5.67 -17.22
C ARG A 523 -14.59 5.68 -16.91
N TYR A 524 -15.25 6.76 -17.28
CA TYR A 524 -16.69 6.90 -17.21
C TYR A 524 -17.39 5.97 -18.21
N GLU A 525 -18.65 5.63 -17.97
CA GLU A 525 -19.47 4.76 -18.84
C GLU A 525 -19.61 5.25 -20.29
N ASN A 526 -19.54 6.56 -20.52
CA ASN A 526 -19.55 7.19 -21.84
C ASN A 526 -18.15 7.23 -22.51
N GLY A 527 -17.18 6.49 -21.99
CA GLY A 527 -15.82 6.36 -22.53
C GLY A 527 -14.86 7.49 -22.14
N LYS A 528 -15.36 8.64 -21.67
CA LYS A 528 -14.53 9.76 -21.16
C LYS A 528 -13.70 9.31 -19.95
N ILE A 529 -12.61 10.04 -19.68
CA ILE A 529 -11.72 9.77 -18.55
C ILE A 529 -11.80 10.95 -17.57
N ALA A 530 -11.98 10.66 -16.29
CA ALA A 530 -11.96 11.62 -15.19
C ALA A 530 -10.57 12.26 -15.07
N GLN A 531 -10.49 13.59 -14.99
CA GLN A 531 -9.18 14.27 -14.88
C GLN A 531 -8.67 14.36 -13.44
N ASN A 532 -9.49 14.00 -12.45
CA ASN A 532 -9.12 13.98 -11.03
C ASN A 532 -8.81 12.58 -10.46
N VAL A 533 -8.82 11.50 -11.24
CA VAL A 533 -8.51 10.14 -10.73
C VAL A 533 -7.10 9.70 -11.12
N LEU A 534 -6.31 9.30 -10.13
CA LEU A 534 -4.94 8.80 -10.28
C LEU A 534 -4.84 7.35 -9.75
N VAL A 535 -4.60 6.39 -10.65
CA VAL A 535 -4.54 4.94 -10.31
C VAL A 535 -3.10 4.45 -10.10
N VAL A 536 -2.81 3.82 -8.96
CA VAL A 536 -1.44 3.59 -8.48
C VAL A 536 -1.05 2.10 -8.41
N GLY A 537 0.00 1.72 -9.14
CA GLY A 537 0.67 0.43 -9.06
C GLY A 537 1.71 0.33 -7.92
N ASN A 538 2.09 -0.89 -7.54
CA ASN A 538 2.98 -1.18 -6.40
C ASN A 538 4.40 -1.48 -6.85
N SER A 539 5.37 -0.70 -6.36
CA SER A 539 6.80 -0.99 -6.49
C SER A 539 7.43 -1.55 -5.21
N THR A 540 8.41 -2.42 -5.41
CA THR A 540 9.37 -2.85 -4.38
C THR A 540 10.49 -1.82 -4.24
N TRP A 541 11.41 -2.06 -3.29
CA TRP A 541 12.51 -1.14 -2.98
C TRP A 541 13.73 -1.29 -3.89
N ARG A 542 13.81 -2.34 -4.70
CA ARG A 542 15.00 -2.67 -5.52
C ARG A 542 14.83 -2.19 -6.96
N LEU A 543 15.80 -1.44 -7.46
CA LEU A 543 15.93 -1.10 -8.89
C LEU A 543 16.53 -2.29 -9.67
N THR A 544 15.76 -3.37 -9.78
CA THR A 544 16.08 -4.64 -10.46
C THR A 544 14.87 -5.16 -11.24
N ASP A 545 14.92 -6.37 -11.81
CA ASP A 545 13.80 -6.95 -12.57
C ASP A 545 12.50 -7.10 -11.76
N GLY A 546 12.62 -7.21 -10.43
CA GLY A 546 11.54 -7.22 -9.46
C GLY A 546 11.08 -5.84 -8.95
N LEU A 547 11.40 -4.74 -9.65
CA LEU A 547 10.91 -3.40 -9.28
C LEU A 547 9.37 -3.33 -9.18
N PRO A 548 8.58 -3.70 -10.21
CA PRO A 548 7.14 -3.82 -10.03
C PRO A 548 6.84 -5.04 -9.15
N SER A 549 6.03 -4.85 -8.10
CA SER A 549 5.66 -5.94 -7.20
C SER A 549 4.88 -7.01 -7.96
N ARG A 550 5.16 -8.29 -7.71
CA ARG A 550 4.60 -9.42 -8.48
C ARG A 550 3.08 -9.48 -8.45
N SER A 551 2.46 -9.00 -7.36
CA SER A 551 1.02 -8.87 -7.20
C SER A 551 0.43 -7.58 -7.77
N SER A 552 1.23 -6.57 -8.11
CA SER A 552 0.69 -5.32 -8.67
C SER A 552 -0.04 -5.60 -9.97
N ASN A 553 -1.29 -5.15 -10.07
CA ASN A 553 -1.88 -4.95 -11.38
C ASN A 553 -1.15 -3.80 -12.11
N TYR A 554 -1.27 -3.78 -13.44
CA TYR A 554 -0.59 -2.86 -14.34
C TYR A 554 -1.49 -2.53 -15.54
N GLY A 555 -1.14 -1.53 -16.33
CA GLY A 555 -1.85 -1.20 -17.57
C GLY A 555 -1.43 0.16 -18.09
N ILE A 556 -1.02 0.23 -19.36
CA ILE A 556 -0.51 1.46 -19.99
C ILE A 556 -1.64 2.46 -20.29
N GLN A 557 -2.90 2.02 -20.30
CA GLN A 557 -4.08 2.88 -20.43
C GLN A 557 -4.82 3.10 -19.11
N THR A 558 -4.66 2.25 -18.10
CA THR A 558 -5.43 2.32 -16.83
C THR A 558 -4.63 2.71 -15.59
N VAL A 559 -3.36 2.31 -15.47
CA VAL A 559 -2.52 2.65 -14.31
C VAL A 559 -1.70 3.90 -14.64
N ASP A 560 -1.74 4.90 -13.77
CA ASP A 560 -1.10 6.19 -13.98
C ASP A 560 0.41 6.15 -13.68
N LEU A 561 0.79 5.69 -12.50
CA LEU A 561 2.18 5.55 -12.05
C LEU A 561 2.33 4.41 -11.03
N PHE A 562 3.58 4.08 -10.67
CA PHE A 562 3.90 3.15 -9.58
C PHE A 562 4.42 3.90 -8.35
N ALA A 563 4.14 3.41 -7.14
CA ALA A 563 4.70 3.96 -5.91
C ALA A 563 5.04 2.86 -4.88
N PRO A 564 5.96 3.13 -3.93
CA PRO A 564 6.31 2.21 -2.85
C PRO A 564 5.10 1.60 -2.15
N GLY A 565 4.97 0.26 -2.21
CA GLY A 565 3.85 -0.48 -1.62
C GLY A 565 4.21 -1.89 -1.18
N THR A 566 5.48 -2.21 -0.99
CA THR A 566 5.93 -3.54 -0.54
C THR A 566 6.79 -3.38 0.71
N GLU A 567 6.43 -4.09 1.79
CA GLU A 567 7.09 -4.01 3.10
C GLU A 567 7.09 -2.59 3.70
N ILE A 568 5.96 -1.88 3.57
CA ILE A 568 5.76 -0.52 4.09
C ILE A 568 5.32 -0.58 5.55
N LEU A 569 6.17 -0.09 6.46
CA LEU A 569 5.84 0.04 7.88
C LEU A 569 4.82 1.18 8.10
N SER A 570 3.76 0.93 8.85
CA SER A 570 2.82 1.97 9.29
C SER A 570 2.01 1.57 10.52
N THR A 571 1.17 2.50 10.99
CA THR A 571 0.33 2.45 12.19
C THR A 571 -0.76 1.37 12.13
N LEU A 572 -0.94 0.64 13.23
CA LEU A 572 -2.02 -0.31 13.46
C LEU A 572 -2.74 0.00 14.79
N PRO A 573 -4.00 -0.42 14.97
CA PRO A 573 -4.76 -0.15 16.19
C PRO A 573 -4.03 -0.48 17.51
N ASN A 574 -4.44 0.16 18.60
CA ASN A 574 -3.84 0.04 19.93
C ASN A 574 -2.36 0.50 20.04
N ASN A 575 -1.91 1.43 19.20
CA ASN A 575 -0.52 1.93 19.15
C ASN A 575 0.51 0.88 18.67
N GLU A 576 0.08 -0.07 17.83
CA GLU A 576 0.97 -1.03 17.16
C GLU A 576 1.46 -0.50 15.80
N TYR A 577 2.46 -1.16 15.21
CA TYR A 577 3.04 -0.82 13.91
C TYR A 577 3.51 -2.09 13.18
N ALA A 578 3.19 -2.23 11.89
CA ALA A 578 3.62 -3.39 11.09
C ALA A 578 3.88 -3.05 9.61
N SER A 579 4.62 -3.92 8.92
CA SER A 579 4.91 -3.78 7.48
C SER A 579 3.90 -4.54 6.61
N PHE A 580 3.09 -3.81 5.83
CA PHE A 580 2.14 -4.40 4.87
C PHE A 580 2.65 -4.27 3.42
N SER A 581 2.04 -5.04 2.50
CA SER A 581 2.39 -5.09 1.08
C SER A 581 1.14 -5.14 0.20
N GLY A 582 0.96 -4.11 -0.63
CA GLY A 582 -0.09 -4.01 -1.64
C GLY A 582 -0.14 -2.63 -2.29
N THR A 583 -0.87 -2.50 -3.40
CA THR A 583 -1.21 -1.20 -4.00
C THR A 583 -1.96 -0.28 -3.03
N SER A 584 -2.62 -0.88 -2.03
CA SER A 584 -3.28 -0.23 -0.90
C SER A 584 -2.33 0.58 0.00
N MET A 585 -1.01 0.35 -0.09
CA MET A 585 0.04 1.17 0.55
C MET A 585 0.66 2.17 -0.45
N SER A 586 0.68 1.84 -1.74
CA SER A 586 1.12 2.76 -2.81
C SER A 586 0.18 3.94 -3.03
N ALA A 587 -1.13 3.72 -2.93
CA ALA A 587 -2.15 4.75 -3.02
C ALA A 587 -1.97 5.84 -1.93
N PRO A 588 -1.88 5.52 -0.62
CA PRO A 588 -1.66 6.54 0.42
C PRO A 588 -0.28 7.20 0.31
N MET A 589 0.76 6.48 -0.15
CA MET A 589 2.06 7.09 -0.46
C MET A 589 1.92 8.21 -1.50
N THR A 590 1.04 8.01 -2.50
CA THR A 590 0.74 8.99 -3.56
C THR A 590 -0.21 10.09 -3.08
N ALA A 591 -1.22 9.75 -2.27
CA ALA A 591 -2.14 10.71 -1.66
C ALA A 591 -1.42 11.67 -0.70
N GLY A 592 -0.42 11.18 0.05
CA GLY A 592 0.47 11.99 0.87
C GLY A 592 1.26 13.01 0.07
N VAL A 593 1.90 12.61 -1.05
CA VAL A 593 2.62 13.57 -1.91
C VAL A 593 1.65 14.57 -2.56
N ALA A 594 0.45 14.13 -2.95
CA ALA A 594 -0.58 15.05 -3.44
C ALA A 594 -1.01 16.08 -2.37
N ALA A 595 -1.22 15.64 -1.13
CA ALA A 595 -1.60 16.51 -0.02
C ALA A 595 -0.46 17.48 0.37
N LEU A 596 0.80 17.02 0.37
CA LEU A 596 1.99 17.85 0.53
C LEU A 596 2.05 18.96 -0.53
N LEU A 597 1.78 18.63 -1.80
CA LEU A 597 1.70 19.63 -2.88
C LEU A 597 0.56 20.61 -2.65
N ARG A 598 -0.64 20.15 -2.30
CA ARG A 598 -1.78 21.05 -2.02
C ARG A 598 -1.54 21.94 -0.78
N SER A 599 -0.75 21.48 0.17
CA SER A 599 -0.44 22.22 1.39
C SER A 599 0.55 23.37 1.15
N TYR A 600 1.63 23.11 0.39
CA TYR A 600 2.67 24.12 0.09
C TYR A 600 2.42 24.93 -1.20
N PHE A 601 1.49 24.50 -2.04
CA PHE A 601 1.10 25.14 -3.29
C PHE A 601 -0.45 25.16 -3.42
N PRO A 602 -1.19 25.82 -2.49
CA PRO A 602 -2.65 25.71 -2.41
C PRO A 602 -3.44 26.26 -3.61
N LYS A 603 -2.77 26.99 -4.51
CA LYS A 603 -3.34 27.41 -5.81
C LYS A 603 -3.39 26.31 -6.86
N LEU A 604 -2.71 25.18 -6.64
CA LEU A 604 -2.77 24.03 -7.56
C LEU A 604 -4.13 23.32 -7.44
N THR A 605 -4.78 23.12 -8.57
CA THR A 605 -6.00 22.30 -8.68
C THR A 605 -5.68 20.80 -8.62
N ALA A 606 -6.67 19.98 -8.30
CA ALA A 606 -6.57 18.51 -8.31
C ALA A 606 -6.00 17.97 -9.64
N VAL A 607 -6.46 18.51 -10.77
CA VAL A 607 -5.99 18.14 -12.11
C VAL A 607 -4.52 18.54 -12.30
N GLN A 608 -4.11 19.74 -11.87
CA GLN A 608 -2.72 20.19 -11.94
C GLN A 608 -1.80 19.35 -11.06
N VAL A 609 -2.23 18.96 -9.85
CA VAL A 609 -1.48 18.06 -8.97
C VAL A 609 -1.31 16.69 -9.62
N ARG A 610 -2.37 16.11 -10.20
CA ARG A 610 -2.29 14.85 -10.96
C ARG A 610 -1.29 14.96 -12.12
N GLU A 611 -1.37 16.02 -12.91
CA GLU A 611 -0.41 16.26 -14.00
C GLU A 611 1.03 16.38 -13.49
N ILE A 612 1.26 17.09 -12.39
CA ILE A 612 2.59 17.27 -11.80
C ILE A 612 3.17 15.92 -11.39
N LEU A 613 2.44 15.11 -10.62
CA LEU A 613 2.87 13.77 -10.18
C LEU A 613 3.19 12.84 -11.36
N MET A 614 2.41 12.93 -12.44
CA MET A 614 2.60 12.16 -13.67
C MET A 614 3.83 12.60 -14.47
N LYS A 615 4.05 13.90 -14.61
CA LYS A 615 5.16 14.49 -15.37
C LYS A 615 6.48 14.37 -14.60
N SER A 616 6.45 14.53 -13.27
CA SER A 616 7.61 14.50 -12.38
C SER A 616 8.14 13.10 -12.04
N SER A 617 7.39 12.04 -12.38
CA SER A 617 7.73 10.65 -12.02
C SER A 617 9.15 10.27 -12.46
N TYR A 618 9.88 9.59 -11.60
CA TYR A 618 11.21 9.07 -11.89
C TYR A 618 11.11 7.84 -12.81
N LYS A 619 11.82 7.85 -13.94
CA LYS A 619 11.68 6.87 -15.01
C LYS A 619 12.98 6.05 -15.11
N PRO A 620 13.11 4.92 -14.40
CA PRO A 620 14.30 4.08 -14.50
C PRO A 620 14.30 3.34 -15.85
N ASP A 621 15.37 3.49 -16.61
CA ASP A 621 15.60 2.69 -17.83
C ASP A 621 16.07 1.29 -17.45
N ILE A 622 15.11 0.44 -17.08
CA ILE A 622 15.35 -0.96 -16.71
C ILE A 622 14.34 -1.91 -17.33
N GLN A 623 14.81 -3.12 -17.61
CA GLN A 623 14.00 -4.27 -17.97
C GLN A 623 13.48 -4.95 -16.70
N VAL A 624 12.19 -5.23 -16.66
CA VAL A 624 11.49 -5.80 -15.49
C VAL A 624 10.63 -6.99 -15.84
N ARG A 625 10.41 -7.84 -14.86
CA ARG A 625 9.45 -8.93 -14.95
C ARG A 625 8.04 -8.37 -14.90
N LYS A 626 7.26 -8.58 -15.96
CA LYS A 626 5.84 -8.22 -15.97
C LYS A 626 5.14 -8.89 -14.77
N PRO A 627 4.30 -8.19 -13.99
CA PRO A 627 3.61 -8.78 -12.85
C PRO A 627 2.75 -10.01 -13.21
N GLY A 628 2.42 -10.80 -12.19
CA GLY A 628 1.75 -12.09 -12.32
C GLY A 628 2.65 -13.29 -12.03
N ARG A 629 2.16 -14.52 -12.31
CA ARG A 629 2.90 -15.75 -11.97
C ARG A 629 4.08 -16.03 -12.90
N ILE A 630 3.89 -15.93 -14.21
CA ILE A 630 4.92 -16.14 -15.24
C ILE A 630 4.76 -15.01 -16.25
N GLY A 631 5.50 -13.92 -16.04
CA GLY A 631 5.50 -12.75 -16.93
C GLY A 631 6.77 -12.70 -17.79
N PRO A 632 6.69 -12.21 -19.04
CA PRO A 632 7.87 -11.89 -19.84
C PRO A 632 8.67 -10.74 -19.19
N ILE A 633 9.91 -10.58 -19.61
CA ILE A 633 10.69 -9.36 -19.34
C ILE A 633 10.22 -8.26 -20.31
N VAL A 634 9.95 -7.06 -19.79
CA VAL A 634 9.48 -5.88 -20.53
C VAL A 634 10.14 -4.60 -19.99
N PRO A 635 10.23 -3.50 -20.77
CA PRO A 635 10.70 -2.23 -20.24
C PRO A 635 9.72 -1.70 -19.17
N PHE A 636 10.22 -1.22 -18.03
CA PHE A 636 9.38 -0.77 -16.91
C PHE A 636 8.37 0.32 -17.32
N ASN A 637 8.77 1.19 -18.25
CA ASN A 637 7.92 2.27 -18.74
C ASN A 637 6.66 1.81 -19.51
N THR A 638 6.55 0.53 -19.87
CA THR A 638 5.36 -0.04 -20.53
C THR A 638 4.24 -0.46 -19.57
N LEU A 639 4.46 -0.39 -18.25
CA LEU A 639 3.51 -0.90 -17.24
C LEU A 639 2.48 0.13 -16.75
N SER A 640 2.66 1.42 -17.06
CA SER A 640 1.78 2.52 -16.65
C SER A 640 1.87 3.71 -17.61
N ARG A 641 0.85 4.57 -17.64
CA ARG A 641 0.75 5.77 -18.50
C ARG A 641 1.95 6.71 -18.40
N SER A 642 2.49 6.92 -17.19
CA SER A 642 3.69 7.75 -16.99
C SER A 642 5.00 7.00 -17.19
N GLY A 643 4.96 5.66 -17.16
CA GLY A 643 6.13 4.80 -17.21
C GLY A 643 7.13 4.99 -16.06
N GLY A 644 6.69 5.51 -14.90
CA GLY A 644 7.58 5.95 -13.83
C GLY A 644 7.11 5.66 -12.41
N LEU A 645 8.04 5.84 -11.47
CA LEU A 645 7.84 5.83 -10.03
C LEU A 645 7.46 7.23 -9.52
N LEU A 646 6.58 7.30 -8.52
CA LEU A 646 6.29 8.51 -7.76
C LEU A 646 7.57 9.19 -7.26
N ASN A 647 7.70 10.49 -7.46
CA ASN A 647 8.83 11.27 -6.95
C ASN A 647 8.41 12.64 -6.42
N ALA A 648 8.45 12.78 -5.09
CA ALA A 648 8.05 13.97 -4.36
C ALA A 648 9.01 15.15 -4.61
N TYR A 649 10.32 14.90 -4.69
CA TYR A 649 11.31 15.95 -4.95
C TYR A 649 11.10 16.63 -6.30
N ASN A 650 10.95 15.84 -7.37
CA ASN A 650 10.67 16.38 -8.70
C ASN A 650 9.28 17.04 -8.76
N ALA A 651 8.29 16.53 -8.02
CA ALA A 651 6.96 17.12 -7.96
C ALA A 651 6.98 18.51 -7.30
N VAL A 652 7.66 18.63 -6.15
CA VAL A 652 7.89 19.91 -5.45
C VAL A 652 8.66 20.89 -6.33
N LYS A 653 9.71 20.45 -7.04
CA LYS A 653 10.42 21.30 -8.02
C LYS A 653 9.48 21.85 -9.10
N MET A 654 8.53 21.04 -9.58
CA MET A 654 7.57 21.47 -10.58
C MET A 654 6.50 22.41 -9.99
N GLY A 655 6.09 22.21 -8.74
CA GLY A 655 5.22 23.12 -7.99
C GLY A 655 5.85 24.48 -7.71
N ILE A 656 7.17 24.56 -7.49
CA ILE A 656 7.90 25.84 -7.31
C ILE A 656 7.86 26.71 -8.58
N GLY A 657 7.68 26.11 -9.76
CA GLY A 657 7.51 26.83 -11.03
C GLY A 657 6.06 27.14 -11.40
N LYS A 658 5.14 27.24 -10.42
CA LYS A 658 3.70 27.46 -10.59
C LYS A 658 3.13 28.45 -9.56
#